data_AF-A0A497S182-F1
#
_entry.id   AF-A0A497S182-F1
#
_cell.length_a   1.000
_cell.length_b   1.000
_cell.length_c   1.000
_cell.angle_alpha   90.00
_cell.angle_beta   90.00
_cell.angle_gamma   90.00
#
_symmetry.space_group_name_H-M   'P 1'
#
loop_
_entity.id
_entity.type
_entity.pdbx_description
1 polymer ?
#
loop_
_entity_poly.entity_id
_entity_poly.type
_entity_poly.pdbx_seq_one_letter_code
_entity_poly.pdbx_strand_id
1 'polypeptide(L)'
;MNCSLIKNNRGFFFSISVIILILPLIVFISFYKHIPETQMKDTISRLRCDKINFFVEDIKRDMSRAMEISVKRALVSAFEYVVETGKGLENYTFNCSKNCDFNCSDFEYNMNGSTAALTELTLCGTLYGKNHSKMKNHTFTLWFNKILNHSTRMHYKVNFEILSMDMGHRDAFTIYSSPKIRLGIRDVNGICFYDDIIEDIEANTSIIGLQDPLYPLNTNRFVWKTIINCSIESPIREKIVGCSKDNISNGSGRGWVIFYTDIGGTPGDLNNYCVNTPPKKIANQILVFDDALPANLCSSWPNIKECLNSSSPAHFAGIIVYTPADLSALCNATIPWISSTGDLDDFPGSPPRATSCGINSNENITNESCTYITTNHDCNIHKVGLGNKSGIIKTKCYTVSDINETYNIFCSEKYKNGPSFLDRLDGRLNLSEKYVEQTKKRYNTTLIGIETFVDVYELKNYSSIRINKNNTIVDYLFWQNVKGCPVLATCEDRGYAIRLDCPHVLKYNMDTVCISSKGCCGDGICQTWLGEDCGNCRIDCPLCPDGCPNVLAIINCSTCSNPSNCNLSYILRIYDNKNNLIDPSEYPLINITYDIPPGASVDDTMMRGGIGIYNYTIYNVNGNKKAYANITVISSGCPTITNSTYPIRVNTMPSC
;
A
#
# COMPACT_ATOMS: atom_id res chain seq x y z
N MET A 1 -131.89 24.18 0.16
CA MET A 1 -131.09 25.43 0.24
C MET A 1 -129.70 25.09 -0.29
N ASN A 2 -129.36 25.61 -1.47
CA ASN A 2 -128.10 25.34 -2.18
C ASN A 2 -126.90 25.79 -1.34
N CYS A 3 -125.93 24.90 -1.11
CA CYS A 3 -124.60 25.30 -0.68
C CYS A 3 -123.58 24.75 -1.69
N SER A 4 -123.27 25.58 -2.67
CA SER A 4 -122.17 25.41 -3.61
C SER A 4 -120.85 25.74 -2.92
N LEU A 5 -120.02 24.74 -2.64
CA LEU A 5 -118.60 24.93 -2.31
C LEU A 5 -117.76 23.75 -2.85
N ILE A 6 -117.81 23.56 -4.17
CA ILE A 6 -116.70 22.98 -4.93
C ILE A 6 -116.27 24.04 -5.94
N LYS A 7 -115.29 24.87 -5.58
CA LYS A 7 -114.50 25.67 -6.54
C LYS A 7 -113.29 26.35 -5.85
N ASN A 8 -112.22 25.60 -5.58
CA ASN A 8 -110.84 26.04 -5.91
C ASN A 8 -109.74 24.95 -5.83
N ASN A 9 -110.00 23.70 -6.27
CA ASN A 9 -109.00 22.62 -6.18
C ASN A 9 -107.81 22.78 -7.16
N ARG A 10 -107.86 23.71 -8.12
CA ARG A 10 -106.77 23.93 -9.09
C ARG A 10 -105.58 24.63 -8.45
N GLY A 11 -105.80 25.62 -7.58
CA GLY A 11 -104.72 26.34 -6.90
C GLY A 11 -103.89 25.45 -5.95
N PHE A 12 -104.54 24.48 -5.30
CA PHE A 12 -103.88 23.50 -4.45
C PHE A 12 -103.00 22.52 -5.27
N PHE A 13 -103.50 22.04 -6.41
CA PHE A 13 -102.72 21.21 -7.34
C PHE A 13 -101.48 21.95 -7.88
N PHE A 14 -101.64 23.21 -8.33
CA PHE A 14 -100.50 24.00 -8.79
C PHE A 14 -99.48 24.28 -7.68
N SER A 15 -99.93 24.50 -6.44
CA SER A 15 -99.03 24.70 -5.29
C SER A 15 -98.24 23.43 -4.96
N ILE A 16 -98.87 22.26 -4.98
CA ILE A 16 -98.20 20.97 -4.77
C ILE A 16 -97.22 20.67 -5.91
N SER A 17 -97.61 20.89 -7.18
CA SER A 17 -96.71 20.70 -8.33
C SER A 17 -95.49 21.60 -8.27
N VAL A 18 -95.63 22.84 -7.82
CA VAL A 18 -94.51 23.78 -7.60
C VAL A 18 -93.62 23.29 -6.46
N ILE A 19 -94.18 22.83 -5.34
CA ILE A 19 -93.40 22.27 -4.23
C ILE A 19 -92.62 21.03 -4.67
N ILE A 20 -93.26 20.13 -5.43
CA ILE A 20 -92.62 18.91 -5.98
C ILE A 20 -91.50 19.25 -6.98
N LEU A 21 -91.58 20.37 -7.69
CA LEU A 21 -90.52 20.84 -8.59
C LEU A 21 -89.39 21.58 -7.86
N ILE A 22 -89.71 22.31 -6.79
CA ILE A 22 -88.72 23.05 -6.00
C ILE A 22 -87.90 22.13 -5.11
N LEU A 23 -88.49 21.06 -4.56
CA LEU A 23 -87.80 20.17 -3.62
C LEU A 23 -86.56 19.47 -4.23
N PRO A 24 -86.62 18.89 -5.45
CA PRO A 24 -85.46 18.34 -6.15
C PRO A 24 -84.43 19.43 -6.49
N LEU A 25 -84.88 20.65 -6.79
CA LEU A 25 -83.98 21.77 -7.09
C LEU A 25 -83.18 22.16 -5.84
N ILE A 26 -83.82 22.21 -4.67
CA ILE A 26 -83.16 22.48 -3.39
C ILE A 26 -82.16 21.36 -3.06
N VAL A 27 -82.55 20.10 -3.23
CA VAL A 27 -81.66 18.94 -3.02
C VAL A 27 -80.47 18.99 -3.98
N PHE A 28 -80.70 19.30 -5.25
CA PHE A 28 -79.64 19.42 -6.25
C PHE A 28 -78.68 20.56 -5.94
N ILE A 29 -79.18 21.73 -5.54
CA ILE A 29 -78.34 22.86 -5.12
C ILE A 29 -77.54 22.50 -3.86
N SER A 30 -78.15 21.81 -2.89
CA SER A 30 -77.47 21.36 -1.67
C SER A 30 -76.36 20.35 -1.99
N PHE A 31 -76.63 19.41 -2.89
CA PHE A 31 -75.67 18.40 -3.32
C PHE A 31 -74.51 19.02 -4.11
N TYR A 32 -74.83 19.93 -5.04
CA TYR A 32 -73.85 20.65 -5.85
C TYR A 32 -72.97 21.59 -5.00
N LYS A 33 -73.47 22.12 -3.89
CA LYS A 33 -72.66 22.88 -2.93
C LYS A 33 -71.73 22.00 -2.09
N HIS A 34 -72.16 20.81 -1.68
CA HIS A 34 -71.36 19.95 -0.80
C HIS A 34 -70.24 19.16 -1.50
N ILE A 35 -70.37 18.83 -2.78
CA ILE A 35 -69.30 18.15 -3.54
C ILE A 35 -67.99 18.98 -3.61
N PRO A 36 -67.98 20.25 -4.05
CA PRO A 36 -66.75 21.02 -4.09
C PRO A 36 -66.19 21.33 -2.69
N GLU A 37 -67.04 21.48 -1.67
CA GLU A 37 -66.59 21.65 -0.29
C GLU A 37 -65.84 20.42 0.25
N THR A 38 -66.33 19.21 -0.05
CA THR A 38 -65.69 17.96 0.36
C THR A 38 -64.36 17.75 -0.38
N GLN A 39 -64.33 17.96 -1.70
CA GLN A 39 -63.08 17.89 -2.47
C GLN A 39 -62.04 18.92 -2.02
N MET A 40 -62.44 20.15 -1.71
CA MET A 40 -61.52 21.17 -1.18
C MET A 40 -60.98 20.78 0.20
N LYS A 41 -61.82 20.26 1.12
CA LYS A 41 -61.38 19.82 2.45
C LYS A 41 -60.38 18.65 2.38
N ASP A 42 -60.62 17.69 1.49
CA ASP A 42 -59.71 16.57 1.28
C ASP A 42 -58.39 17.03 0.65
N THR A 43 -58.44 17.96 -0.31
CA THR A 43 -57.24 18.54 -0.93
C THR A 43 -56.40 19.32 0.09
N ILE A 44 -57.02 20.14 0.94
CA ILE A 44 -56.34 20.90 2.00
C ILE A 44 -55.71 19.95 3.03
N SER A 45 -56.42 18.88 3.41
CA SER A 45 -55.92 17.88 4.36
C SER A 45 -54.71 17.13 3.77
N ARG A 46 -54.79 16.72 2.50
CA ARG A 46 -53.67 16.08 1.80
C ARG A 46 -52.45 16.99 1.70
N LEU A 47 -52.63 18.26 1.31
CA LEU A 47 -51.56 19.26 1.25
C LEU A 47 -50.87 19.47 2.61
N ARG A 48 -51.61 19.38 3.73
CA ARG A 48 -51.02 19.45 5.08
C ARG A 48 -50.20 18.21 5.42
N CYS A 49 -50.71 17.02 5.11
CA CYS A 49 -49.98 15.78 5.33
C CYS A 49 -48.71 15.73 4.46
N ASP A 50 -48.78 16.16 3.19
CA ASP A 50 -47.62 16.25 2.30
C ASP A 50 -46.56 17.21 2.86
N LYS A 51 -46.96 18.34 3.44
CA LYS A 51 -46.05 19.28 4.11
C LYS A 51 -45.34 18.67 5.32
N ILE A 52 -46.02 17.85 6.12
CA ILE A 52 -45.37 17.13 7.23
C ILE A 52 -44.35 16.14 6.69
N ASN A 53 -44.70 15.39 5.64
CA ASN A 53 -43.77 14.46 5.00
C ASN A 53 -42.50 15.16 4.50
N PHE A 54 -42.62 16.27 3.77
CA PHE A 54 -41.46 17.06 3.34
C PHE A 54 -40.66 17.61 4.53
N PHE A 55 -41.34 18.04 5.59
CA PHE A 55 -40.68 18.52 6.79
C PHE A 55 -39.86 17.43 7.51
N VAL A 56 -40.36 16.19 7.57
CA VAL A 56 -39.62 15.04 8.10
C VAL A 56 -38.37 14.76 7.26
N GLU A 57 -38.50 14.74 5.94
CA GLU A 57 -37.36 14.49 5.05
C GLU A 57 -36.31 15.60 5.11
N ASP A 58 -36.74 16.86 5.26
CA ASP A 58 -35.83 17.99 5.50
C ASP A 58 -35.12 17.86 6.85
N ILE A 59 -35.82 17.44 7.93
CA ILE A 59 -35.21 17.15 9.23
C ILE A 59 -34.14 16.08 9.08
N LYS A 60 -34.44 14.94 8.44
CA LYS A 60 -33.45 13.85 8.27
C LYS A 60 -32.17 14.34 7.60
N ARG A 61 -32.30 15.10 6.50
CA ARG A 61 -31.15 15.66 5.77
C ARG A 61 -30.36 16.66 6.59
N ASP A 62 -31.03 17.55 7.31
CA ASP A 62 -30.38 18.57 8.13
C ASP A 62 -29.75 17.96 9.39
N MET A 63 -30.33 16.90 9.97
CA MET A 63 -29.74 16.15 11.08
C MET A 63 -28.44 15.45 10.67
N SER A 64 -28.39 14.83 9.48
CA SER A 64 -27.14 14.24 8.97
C SER A 64 -26.03 15.30 8.85
N ARG A 65 -26.32 16.47 8.28
CA ARG A 65 -25.36 17.59 8.18
C ARG A 65 -24.95 18.16 9.55
N ALA A 66 -25.92 18.35 10.44
CA ALA A 66 -25.68 18.83 11.80
C ALA A 66 -24.77 17.88 12.57
N MET A 67 -24.98 16.57 12.40
CA MET A 67 -24.16 15.53 13.02
C MET A 67 -22.73 15.58 12.48
N GLU A 68 -22.54 15.65 11.16
CA GLU A 68 -21.20 15.77 10.54
C GLU A 68 -20.41 16.97 11.09
N ILE A 69 -21.04 18.14 11.19
CA ILE A 69 -20.42 19.35 11.74
C ILE A 69 -20.04 19.15 13.21
N SER A 70 -20.94 18.56 14.00
CA SER A 70 -20.76 18.38 15.44
C SER A 70 -19.65 17.36 15.72
N VAL A 71 -19.63 16.24 15.00
CA VAL A 71 -18.58 15.21 15.09
C VAL A 71 -17.24 15.76 14.64
N LYS A 72 -17.17 16.53 13.55
CA LYS A 72 -15.91 17.16 13.11
C LYS A 72 -15.32 18.08 14.18
N ARG A 73 -16.16 18.84 14.90
CA ARG A 73 -15.75 19.67 16.03
C ARG A 73 -15.36 18.84 17.26
N ALA A 74 -16.06 17.74 17.51
CA ALA A 74 -15.73 16.81 18.57
C ALA A 74 -14.35 16.16 18.34
N LEU A 75 -14.02 15.75 17.11
CA LEU A 75 -12.71 15.18 16.77
C LEU A 75 -11.56 16.16 17.06
N VAL A 76 -11.72 17.43 16.67
CA VAL A 76 -10.75 18.49 16.98
C VAL A 76 -10.61 18.71 18.50
N SER A 77 -11.73 18.67 19.23
CA SER A 77 -11.73 18.83 20.69
C SER A 77 -11.07 17.64 21.41
N ALA A 78 -11.32 16.42 20.94
CA ALA A 78 -10.68 15.21 21.45
C ALA A 78 -9.16 15.23 21.23
N PHE A 79 -8.71 15.70 20.06
CA PHE A 79 -7.29 15.92 19.80
C PHE A 79 -6.67 16.98 20.71
N GLU A 80 -7.37 18.10 20.95
CA GLU A 80 -6.89 19.15 21.87
C GLU A 80 -6.65 18.59 23.28
N TYR A 81 -7.57 17.75 23.78
CA TYR A 81 -7.37 17.06 25.05
C TYR A 81 -6.11 16.17 25.05
N VAL A 82 -5.88 15.42 23.97
CA VAL A 82 -4.67 14.59 23.82
C VAL A 82 -3.40 15.45 23.84
N VAL A 83 -3.42 16.60 23.16
CA VAL A 83 -2.29 17.54 23.18
C VAL A 83 -2.11 18.20 24.54
N GLU A 84 -3.17 18.56 25.25
CA GLU A 84 -3.04 19.22 26.56
C GLU A 84 -2.53 18.25 27.63
N THR A 85 -3.11 17.05 27.69
CA THR A 85 -2.86 16.08 28.75
C THR A 85 -1.75 15.09 28.46
N GLY A 86 -1.43 14.86 27.18
CA GLY A 86 -0.52 13.80 26.75
C GLY A 86 -1.06 12.38 27.00
N LYS A 87 -2.38 12.22 27.18
CA LYS A 87 -3.03 10.93 27.45
C LYS A 87 -4.06 10.58 26.39
N GLY A 88 -4.08 9.30 26.01
CA GLY A 88 -5.12 8.75 25.13
C GLY A 88 -6.47 8.59 25.84
N LEU A 89 -7.49 8.26 25.05
CA LEU A 89 -8.88 8.14 25.50
C LEU A 89 -9.36 6.70 25.74
N GLU A 90 -8.47 5.69 25.70
CA GLU A 90 -8.84 4.26 25.75
C GLU A 90 -9.80 3.85 26.89
N ASN A 91 -9.67 4.46 28.07
CA ASN A 91 -10.43 4.13 29.27
C ASN A 91 -11.59 5.11 29.52
N TYR A 92 -11.93 5.95 28.54
CA TYR A 92 -13.01 6.92 28.68
C TYR A 92 -14.36 6.23 28.73
N THR A 93 -15.21 6.66 29.66
CA THR A 93 -16.61 6.22 29.78
C THR A 93 -17.52 7.42 29.57
N PHE A 94 -18.61 7.24 28.84
CA PHE A 94 -19.56 8.31 28.56
C PHE A 94 -20.08 8.94 29.87
N ASN A 95 -19.92 10.26 30.00
CA ASN A 95 -20.37 11.00 31.18
C ASN A 95 -21.50 11.97 30.79
N CYS A 96 -22.73 11.56 31.10
CA CYS A 96 -23.89 12.42 30.90
C CYS A 96 -24.04 13.38 32.09
N SER A 97 -23.53 14.60 31.93
CA SER A 97 -23.53 15.63 32.97
C SER A 97 -24.79 16.52 32.93
N LYS A 98 -25.04 17.28 34.00
CA LYS A 98 -26.11 18.29 34.03
C LYS A 98 -25.97 19.39 32.96
N ASN A 99 -24.78 19.51 32.35
CA ASN A 99 -24.52 20.46 31.28
C ASN A 99 -24.92 19.93 29.90
N CYS A 100 -25.39 18.67 29.81
CA CYS A 100 -25.98 18.12 28.59
C CYS A 100 -27.39 18.68 28.41
N ASP A 101 -27.68 19.27 27.25
CA ASP A 101 -29.00 19.82 26.90
C ASP A 101 -30.02 18.72 26.49
N PHE A 102 -29.89 17.48 26.97
CA PHE A 102 -30.84 16.39 26.69
C PHE A 102 -30.97 15.43 27.88
N ASN A 103 -32.06 14.65 27.90
CA ASN A 103 -32.35 13.75 29.01
C ASN A 103 -31.45 12.51 29.00
N CYS A 104 -30.55 12.42 29.99
CA CYS A 104 -29.63 11.31 30.15
C CYS A 104 -30.28 9.99 30.57
N SER A 105 -31.47 10.00 31.19
CA SER A 105 -32.10 8.77 31.69
C SER A 105 -32.55 7.82 30.59
N ASP A 106 -32.84 8.38 29.42
CA ASP A 106 -33.49 7.66 28.32
C ASP A 106 -32.48 7.30 27.21
N PHE A 107 -31.21 7.67 27.40
CA PHE A 107 -30.14 7.47 26.44
C PHE A 107 -29.26 6.29 26.83
N GLU A 108 -29.23 5.28 25.97
CA GLU A 108 -28.39 4.10 26.17
C GLU A 108 -27.08 4.23 25.38
N TYR A 109 -25.94 4.09 26.07
CA TYR A 109 -24.63 4.09 25.44
C TYR A 109 -23.67 3.11 26.12
N ASN A 110 -23.29 2.07 25.38
CA ASN A 110 -22.56 0.92 25.92
C ASN A 110 -21.10 0.84 25.44
N MET A 111 -20.59 1.86 24.73
CA MET A 111 -19.22 1.88 24.26
C MET A 111 -18.30 2.67 25.22
N ASN A 112 -17.01 2.36 25.17
CA ASN A 112 -15.94 3.07 25.89
C ASN A 112 -14.93 3.68 24.90
N GLY A 113 -13.90 4.33 25.42
CA GLY A 113 -12.81 4.85 24.61
C GLY A 113 -13.13 6.18 23.94
N SER A 114 -12.43 6.46 22.86
CA SER A 114 -12.60 7.64 22.01
C SER A 114 -14.04 7.82 21.52
N THR A 115 -14.77 6.74 21.19
CA THR A 115 -16.17 6.86 20.75
C THR A 115 -17.05 7.43 21.87
N ALA A 116 -16.83 7.03 23.12
CA ALA A 116 -17.58 7.54 24.27
C ALA A 116 -17.29 9.03 24.53
N ALA A 117 -16.02 9.44 24.41
CA ALA A 117 -15.61 10.83 24.51
C ALA A 117 -16.22 11.68 23.39
N LEU A 118 -16.20 11.17 22.15
CA LEU A 118 -16.75 11.86 20.98
C LEU A 118 -18.27 11.98 21.07
N THR A 119 -18.98 10.97 21.58
CA THR A 119 -20.43 11.03 21.83
C THR A 119 -20.77 12.11 22.87
N GLU A 120 -20.04 12.19 23.98
CA GLU A 120 -20.24 13.26 24.96
C GLU A 120 -19.98 14.64 24.37
N LEU A 121 -18.86 14.82 23.67
CA LEU A 121 -18.55 16.08 22.99
C LEU A 121 -19.63 16.46 21.98
N THR A 122 -20.11 15.50 21.18
CA THR A 122 -21.08 15.74 20.11
C THR A 122 -22.45 16.14 20.66
N LEU A 123 -22.93 15.46 21.71
CA LEU A 123 -24.27 15.67 22.25
C LEU A 123 -24.30 16.80 23.31
N CYS A 124 -23.30 16.83 24.20
CA CYS A 124 -23.27 17.73 25.35
C CYS A 124 -22.32 18.92 25.18
N GLY A 125 -21.34 18.82 24.28
CA GLY A 125 -20.26 19.81 24.20
C GLY A 125 -19.33 19.77 25.41
N THR A 126 -19.36 18.69 26.19
CA THR A 126 -18.54 18.48 27.37
C THR A 126 -17.51 17.38 27.15
N LEU A 127 -16.45 17.42 27.96
CA LEU A 127 -15.51 16.33 28.14
C LEU A 127 -15.25 16.18 29.64
N TYR A 128 -15.39 14.97 30.17
CA TYR A 128 -15.44 14.66 31.60
C TYR A 128 -16.48 15.53 32.35
N GLY A 129 -17.62 15.83 31.71
CA GLY A 129 -18.69 16.68 32.25
C GLY A 129 -18.36 18.18 32.32
N LYS A 130 -17.20 18.61 31.82
CA LYS A 130 -16.79 20.03 31.75
C LYS A 130 -16.96 20.57 30.33
N ASN A 131 -17.49 21.78 30.20
CA ASN A 131 -17.69 22.42 28.90
C ASN A 131 -16.36 22.59 28.15
N HIS A 132 -16.34 22.18 26.88
CA HIS A 132 -15.18 22.34 26.00
C HIS A 132 -15.34 23.57 25.11
N SER A 133 -14.32 24.45 25.08
CA SER A 133 -14.42 25.76 24.41
C SER A 133 -14.71 25.65 22.91
N LYS A 134 -14.12 24.67 22.22
CA LYS A 134 -14.31 24.43 20.78
C LYS A 134 -15.69 23.86 20.40
N MET A 135 -16.43 23.34 21.38
CA MET A 135 -17.77 22.80 21.17
C MET A 135 -18.87 23.83 21.37
N LYS A 136 -18.53 25.04 21.84
CA LYS A 136 -19.51 26.11 22.05
C LYS A 136 -20.25 26.41 20.74
N ASN A 137 -21.57 26.32 20.80
CA ASN A 137 -22.48 26.50 19.66
C ASN A 137 -22.32 25.47 18.51
N HIS A 138 -21.72 24.31 18.79
CA HIS A 138 -21.44 23.27 17.80
C HIS A 138 -21.92 21.87 18.22
N THR A 139 -22.84 21.78 19.19
CA THR A 139 -23.44 20.51 19.61
C THR A 139 -24.58 20.09 18.67
N PHE A 140 -24.82 18.79 18.59
CA PHE A 140 -25.92 18.25 17.79
C PHE A 140 -27.29 18.69 18.35
N THR A 141 -27.42 18.72 19.68
CA THR A 141 -28.62 19.18 20.40
C THR A 141 -28.99 20.64 20.10
N LEU A 142 -28.02 21.51 19.82
CA LEU A 142 -28.28 22.89 19.41
C LEU A 142 -29.00 22.97 18.06
N TRP A 143 -28.62 22.14 17.09
CA TRP A 143 -29.29 22.10 15.79
C TRP A 143 -30.74 21.68 15.92
N PHE A 144 -30.99 20.70 16.78
CA PHE A 144 -32.33 20.28 17.11
C PHE A 144 -33.18 21.41 17.73
N ASN A 145 -32.63 22.15 18.71
CA ASN A 145 -33.31 23.30 19.29
C ASN A 145 -33.66 24.38 18.25
N LYS A 146 -32.82 24.55 17.22
CA LYS A 146 -33.14 25.46 16.10
C LYS A 146 -34.31 24.94 15.25
N ILE A 147 -34.39 23.63 15.01
CA ILE A 147 -35.51 23.01 14.28
C ILE A 147 -36.82 23.16 15.07
N LEU A 148 -36.81 22.91 16.38
CA LEU A 148 -37.98 23.14 17.25
C LEU A 148 -38.48 24.59 17.18
N ASN A 149 -37.55 25.55 17.25
CA ASN A 149 -37.90 26.96 17.14
C ASN A 149 -38.48 27.32 15.75
N HIS A 150 -38.11 26.59 14.70
CA HIS A 150 -38.69 26.78 13.37
C HIS A 150 -40.05 26.05 13.22
N SER A 151 -40.21 24.87 13.81
CA SER A 151 -41.43 24.07 13.72
C SER A 151 -42.63 24.76 14.38
N THR A 152 -42.39 25.49 15.47
CA THR A 152 -43.43 26.30 16.13
C THR A 152 -43.99 27.39 15.21
N ARG A 153 -43.15 28.01 14.37
CA ARG A 153 -43.57 28.98 13.34
C ARG A 153 -44.36 28.35 12.21
N MET A 154 -44.12 27.06 11.95
CA MET A 154 -44.87 26.27 10.98
C MET A 154 -46.16 25.66 11.56
N HIS A 155 -46.50 25.98 12.80
CA HIS A 155 -47.67 25.42 13.48
C HIS A 155 -47.58 23.89 13.65
N TYR A 156 -46.40 23.38 13.98
CA TYR A 156 -46.19 21.97 14.32
C TYR A 156 -45.79 21.80 15.79
N LYS A 157 -46.39 20.80 16.45
CA LYS A 157 -45.96 20.27 17.74
C LYS A 157 -44.98 19.13 17.48
N VAL A 158 -43.72 19.32 17.85
CA VAL A 158 -42.65 18.33 17.64
C VAL A 158 -42.17 17.80 18.99
N ASN A 159 -42.15 16.47 19.13
CA ASN A 159 -41.47 15.74 20.20
C ASN A 159 -40.26 15.01 19.60
N PHE A 160 -39.16 14.98 20.34
CA PHE A 160 -37.90 14.41 19.87
C PHE A 160 -37.10 13.87 21.02
N GLU A 161 -36.63 12.64 20.88
CA GLU A 161 -35.81 11.94 21.86
C GLU A 161 -34.66 11.26 21.14
N ILE A 162 -33.42 11.48 21.63
CA ILE A 162 -32.24 10.73 21.17
C ILE A 162 -32.17 9.47 22.03
N LEU A 163 -32.39 8.30 21.43
CA LEU A 163 -32.46 7.02 22.13
C LEU A 163 -31.06 6.40 22.30
N SER A 164 -30.25 6.45 21.26
CA SER A 164 -28.87 5.96 21.28
C SER A 164 -28.04 6.60 20.16
N MET A 165 -26.73 6.38 20.18
CA MET A 165 -25.81 6.82 19.14
C MET A 165 -24.78 5.74 18.87
N ASP A 166 -24.61 5.35 17.61
CA ASP A 166 -23.50 4.51 17.16
C ASP A 166 -22.45 5.37 16.45
N MET A 167 -21.18 5.09 16.69
CA MET A 167 -20.05 5.79 16.07
C MET A 167 -18.89 4.82 15.88
N GLY A 168 -18.28 4.86 14.70
CA GLY A 168 -17.14 4.01 14.36
C GLY A 168 -16.55 4.39 13.02
N HIS A 169 -15.78 3.50 12.42
CA HIS A 169 -15.20 3.72 11.09
C HIS A 169 -16.12 3.19 10.00
N ARG A 170 -16.29 3.97 8.94
CA ARG A 170 -16.84 3.50 7.68
C ARG A 170 -15.74 2.90 6.81
N ASP A 171 -14.62 3.61 6.74
CA ASP A 171 -13.37 3.24 6.07
C ASP A 171 -12.18 3.87 6.83
N ALA A 172 -10.95 3.69 6.34
CA ALA A 172 -9.75 4.19 6.98
C ALA A 172 -9.69 5.71 7.20
N PHE A 173 -10.44 6.50 6.41
CA PHE A 173 -10.40 7.96 6.44
C PHE A 173 -11.75 8.62 6.77
N THR A 174 -12.76 7.83 7.13
CA THR A 174 -14.12 8.30 7.36
C THR A 174 -14.73 7.66 8.60
N ILE A 175 -15.17 8.51 9.54
CA ILE A 175 -15.91 8.10 10.73
C ILE A 175 -17.41 8.24 10.42
N TYR A 176 -18.18 7.18 10.67
CA TYR A 176 -19.63 7.27 10.63
C TYR A 176 -20.18 7.60 12.01
N SER A 177 -21.32 8.25 12.03
CA SER A 177 -22.13 8.48 13.21
C SER A 177 -23.60 8.31 12.85
N SER A 178 -24.32 7.52 13.63
CA SER A 178 -25.71 7.17 13.36
C SER A 178 -26.52 7.25 14.66
N PRO A 179 -27.25 8.35 14.89
CA PRO A 179 -28.14 8.47 16.03
C PRO A 179 -29.45 7.73 15.77
N LYS A 180 -29.99 7.09 16.81
CA LYS A 180 -31.35 6.56 16.81
C LYS A 180 -32.27 7.58 17.49
N ILE A 181 -33.25 8.07 16.74
CA ILE A 181 -34.07 9.22 17.15
C ILE A 181 -35.54 8.85 17.10
N ARG A 182 -36.30 9.11 18.16
CA ARG A 182 -37.77 9.11 18.09
C ARG A 182 -38.25 10.51 17.71
N LEU A 183 -39.01 10.62 16.62
CA LEU A 183 -39.54 11.89 16.12
C LEU A 183 -41.06 11.82 16.01
N GLY A 184 -41.73 12.63 16.82
CA GLY A 184 -43.18 12.83 16.77
C GLY A 184 -43.52 14.23 16.28
N ILE A 185 -44.29 14.37 15.21
CA ILE A 185 -44.74 15.64 14.65
C ILE A 185 -46.26 15.62 14.53
N ARG A 186 -46.93 16.65 15.06
CA ARG A 186 -48.40 16.80 14.93
C ARG A 186 -48.73 18.22 14.47
N ASP A 187 -49.62 18.32 13.49
CA ASP A 187 -50.28 19.60 13.18
C ASP A 187 -51.06 20.08 14.41
N VAL A 188 -51.15 21.40 14.65
CA VAL A 188 -51.92 21.95 15.79
C VAL A 188 -53.38 21.52 15.75
N ASN A 189 -53.92 21.33 14.54
CA ASN A 189 -55.29 20.91 14.31
C ASN A 189 -55.48 19.38 14.45
N GLY A 190 -54.40 18.61 14.62
CA GLY A 190 -54.46 17.16 14.80
C GLY A 190 -54.87 16.35 13.57
N ILE A 191 -54.92 16.96 12.38
CA ILE A 191 -55.38 16.32 11.14
C ILE A 191 -54.35 15.30 10.64
N CYS A 192 -53.07 15.66 10.69
CA CYS A 192 -51.96 14.83 10.25
C CYS A 192 -50.94 14.71 11.38
N PHE A 193 -50.35 13.52 11.53
CA PHE A 193 -49.26 13.27 12.45
C PHE A 193 -48.23 12.33 11.82
N TYR A 194 -46.99 12.44 12.30
CA TYR A 194 -45.90 11.52 12.05
C TYR A 194 -45.35 11.11 13.42
N ASP A 195 -45.12 9.82 13.64
CA ASP A 195 -44.54 9.31 14.88
C ASP A 195 -43.77 8.05 14.53
N ASP A 196 -42.45 8.13 14.54
CA ASP A 196 -41.60 7.02 14.14
C ASP A 196 -40.22 7.10 14.82
N ILE A 197 -39.52 5.96 14.80
CA ILE A 197 -38.13 5.87 15.19
C ILE A 197 -37.27 5.88 13.94
N ILE A 198 -36.49 6.94 13.80
CA ILE A 198 -35.60 7.18 12.68
C ILE A 198 -34.23 6.57 12.99
N GLU A 199 -33.84 5.58 12.20
CA GLU A 199 -32.55 4.86 12.30
C GLU A 199 -31.68 5.02 11.03
N ASP A 200 -32.20 5.65 9.98
CA ASP A 200 -31.55 5.83 8.68
C ASP A 200 -30.69 7.11 8.60
N ILE A 201 -30.63 7.90 9.69
CA ILE A 201 -29.74 9.06 9.75
C ILE A 201 -28.32 8.56 9.96
N GLU A 202 -27.47 8.78 8.96
CA GLU A 202 -26.05 8.54 9.02
C GLU A 202 -25.29 9.78 8.55
N ALA A 203 -24.24 10.13 9.27
CA ALA A 203 -23.33 11.20 8.92
C ALA A 203 -21.91 10.65 8.80
N ASN A 204 -21.27 10.97 7.67
CA ASN A 204 -19.94 10.50 7.31
C ASN A 204 -18.96 11.66 7.43
N THR A 205 -18.10 11.61 8.44
CA THR A 205 -17.15 12.68 8.76
C THR A 205 -15.74 12.26 8.35
N SER A 206 -15.14 12.97 7.39
CA SER A 206 -13.76 12.71 6.99
C SER A 206 -12.75 13.18 8.03
N ILE A 207 -11.72 12.37 8.28
CA ILE A 207 -10.57 12.74 9.12
C ILE A 207 -9.45 13.44 8.33
N ILE A 208 -9.58 13.57 7.00
CA ILE A 208 -8.58 14.24 6.17
C ILE A 208 -8.50 15.72 6.59
N GLY A 209 -7.28 16.21 6.78
CA GLY A 209 -7.00 17.55 7.29
C GLY A 209 -7.01 17.67 8.82
N LEU A 210 -7.37 16.61 9.55
CA LEU A 210 -7.20 16.55 11.01
C LEU A 210 -5.75 16.22 11.39
N GLN A 211 -5.40 16.47 12.64
CA GLN A 211 -4.09 16.14 13.19
C GLN A 211 -4.08 14.71 13.74
N ASP A 212 -2.96 14.02 13.56
CA ASP A 212 -2.74 12.66 14.03
C ASP A 212 -2.41 12.64 15.53
N PRO A 213 -3.26 12.02 16.38
CA PRO A 213 -3.04 11.95 17.82
C PRO A 213 -1.81 11.13 18.22
N LEU A 214 -1.33 10.25 17.34
CA LEU A 214 -0.19 9.36 17.63
C LEU A 214 1.09 10.15 17.92
N TYR A 215 1.31 11.26 17.20
CA TYR A 215 2.51 12.08 17.34
C TYR A 215 2.59 12.79 18.69
N PRO A 216 1.60 13.58 19.14
CA PRO A 216 1.69 14.25 20.43
C PRO A 216 1.79 13.25 21.59
N LEU A 217 1.14 12.07 21.49
CA LEU A 217 1.24 11.01 22.50
C LEU A 217 2.66 10.44 22.62
N ASN A 218 3.37 10.27 21.50
CA ASN A 218 4.71 9.67 21.48
C ASN A 218 5.86 10.70 21.52
N THR A 219 5.55 11.99 21.43
CA THR A 219 6.55 13.08 21.37
C THR A 219 6.43 14.08 22.51
N ASN A 220 5.82 13.70 23.64
CA ASN A 220 5.57 14.60 24.77
C ASN A 220 4.85 15.91 24.38
N ARG A 221 3.98 15.83 23.34
CA ARG A 221 3.15 16.92 22.80
C ARG A 221 3.87 17.93 21.91
N PHE A 222 5.14 17.71 21.56
CA PHE A 222 5.92 18.68 20.78
C PHE A 222 5.65 18.65 19.27
N VAL A 223 5.23 17.50 18.75
CA VAL A 223 5.07 17.28 17.32
C VAL A 223 3.63 16.85 17.03
N TRP A 224 3.09 17.38 15.94
CA TRP A 224 1.84 16.92 15.35
C TRP A 224 1.97 16.86 13.84
N LYS A 225 1.16 16.01 13.23
CA LYS A 225 1.15 15.81 11.78
C LYS A 225 -0.26 15.84 11.25
N THR A 226 -0.48 16.46 10.09
CA THR A 226 -1.80 16.50 9.46
C THR A 226 -2.01 15.27 8.59
N ILE A 227 -3.19 14.66 8.72
CA ILE A 227 -3.60 13.50 7.93
C ILE A 227 -3.98 13.96 6.53
N ILE A 228 -3.25 13.45 5.54
CA ILE A 228 -3.50 13.68 4.12
C ILE A 228 -3.51 12.31 3.46
N ASN A 229 -4.64 11.96 2.84
CA ASN A 229 -4.73 10.76 2.04
C ASN A 229 -3.99 11.01 0.71
N CYS A 230 -2.88 10.33 0.53
CA CYS A 230 -2.16 10.27 -0.73
C CYS A 230 -1.43 8.95 -0.81
N SER A 231 -1.20 8.49 -2.03
CA SER A 231 -0.30 7.38 -2.25
C SER A 231 1.09 7.79 -1.75
N ILE A 232 1.75 6.89 -1.02
CA ILE A 232 3.20 6.93 -0.88
C ILE A 232 3.75 6.58 -2.26
N GLU A 233 3.65 7.53 -3.19
CA GLU A 233 4.30 7.45 -4.49
C GLU A 233 5.78 7.34 -4.20
N SER A 234 6.41 6.23 -4.60
CA SER A 234 7.85 6.03 -4.42
C SER A 234 8.59 7.25 -4.97
N PRO A 235 9.06 8.20 -4.13
CA PRO A 235 9.96 9.24 -4.61
C PRO A 235 11.29 8.59 -4.98
N ILE A 236 11.51 7.39 -4.43
CA ILE A 236 12.55 6.41 -4.66
C ILE A 236 12.24 5.67 -5.99
N ARG A 237 12.05 6.44 -7.08
CA ARG A 237 12.12 5.84 -8.41
C ARG A 237 13.56 5.45 -8.65
N GLU A 238 13.78 4.16 -8.81
CA GLU A 238 15.07 3.60 -9.20
C GLU A 238 15.45 4.16 -10.57
N LYS A 239 16.44 5.05 -10.57
CA LYS A 239 17.06 5.52 -11.80
C LYS A 239 18.24 4.62 -12.09
N ILE A 240 18.06 3.64 -12.97
CA ILE A 240 19.17 2.78 -13.39
C ILE A 240 20.12 3.61 -14.25
N VAL A 241 21.41 3.55 -13.91
CA VAL A 241 22.48 4.25 -14.62
C VAL A 241 23.50 3.30 -15.26
N GLY A 242 23.56 2.05 -14.83
CA GLY A 242 24.50 1.07 -15.37
C GLY A 242 24.12 -0.37 -15.06
N CYS A 243 24.66 -1.31 -15.84
CA CYS A 243 24.52 -2.76 -15.61
C CYS A 243 25.81 -3.46 -15.99
N SER A 244 26.12 -4.56 -15.30
CA SER A 244 27.26 -5.40 -15.67
C SER A 244 27.01 -6.08 -17.01
N LYS A 245 27.90 -5.87 -17.98
CA LYS A 245 27.88 -6.57 -19.27
C LYS A 245 28.06 -8.08 -19.14
N ASP A 246 28.93 -8.48 -18.21
CA ASP A 246 29.35 -9.87 -18.06
C ASP A 246 28.58 -10.58 -16.92
N ASN A 247 27.56 -9.92 -16.35
CA ASN A 247 26.82 -10.38 -15.17
C ASN A 247 27.71 -10.74 -13.96
N ILE A 248 28.85 -10.05 -13.82
CA ILE A 248 29.80 -10.24 -12.73
C ILE A 248 29.57 -9.17 -11.66
N SER A 249 29.09 -9.61 -10.50
CA SER A 249 28.87 -8.78 -9.33
C SER A 249 28.71 -9.66 -8.10
N ASN A 250 28.70 -9.10 -6.90
CA ASN A 250 28.37 -9.81 -5.68
C ASN A 250 27.68 -8.85 -4.70
N GLY A 251 26.53 -9.25 -4.16
CA GLY A 251 25.82 -8.52 -3.11
C GLY A 251 25.22 -7.18 -3.52
N SER A 252 24.37 -6.63 -2.65
CA SER A 252 23.70 -5.34 -2.86
C SER A 252 24.15 -4.33 -1.80
N GLY A 253 24.36 -3.07 -2.20
CA GLY A 253 24.93 -2.03 -1.35
C GLY A 253 24.55 -0.62 -1.80
N ARG A 254 24.81 0.39 -0.96
CA ARG A 254 24.46 1.79 -1.26
C ARG A 254 25.41 2.76 -0.58
N GLY A 255 25.69 3.90 -1.21
CA GLY A 255 26.58 4.91 -0.62
C GLY A 255 26.79 6.12 -1.52
N TRP A 256 27.59 7.05 -1.02
CA TRP A 256 28.02 8.24 -1.73
C TRP A 256 29.21 7.90 -2.63
N VAL A 257 29.12 8.25 -3.91
CA VAL A 257 30.20 7.98 -4.87
C VAL A 257 31.47 8.72 -4.49
N ILE A 258 32.60 8.03 -4.58
CA ILE A 258 33.94 8.60 -4.63
C ILE A 258 34.71 7.92 -5.77
N PHE A 259 35.29 8.71 -6.66
CA PHE A 259 36.09 8.18 -7.77
C PHE A 259 37.50 7.82 -7.31
N TYR A 260 38.07 6.80 -7.92
CA TYR A 260 39.43 6.35 -7.64
C TYR A 260 40.45 7.42 -8.03
N THR A 261 40.23 8.13 -9.15
CA THR A 261 41.04 9.28 -9.55
C THR A 261 40.98 10.44 -8.54
N ASP A 262 39.81 10.71 -7.96
CA ASP A 262 39.62 11.75 -6.93
C ASP A 262 40.38 11.45 -5.61
N ILE A 263 40.68 10.17 -5.33
CA ILE A 263 41.53 9.77 -4.20
C ILE A 263 43.02 10.01 -4.50
N GLY A 264 43.40 10.05 -5.77
CA GLY A 264 44.78 10.20 -6.25
C GLY A 264 45.13 9.31 -7.46
N GLY A 265 44.27 8.33 -7.78
CA GLY A 265 44.44 7.46 -8.95
C GLY A 265 45.55 6.42 -8.82
N THR A 266 46.21 6.29 -7.66
CA THR A 266 47.25 5.29 -7.43
C THR A 266 46.88 4.30 -6.30
N PRO A 267 47.36 3.04 -6.35
CA PRO A 267 47.13 2.08 -5.27
C PRO A 267 47.63 2.56 -3.91
N GLY A 268 48.73 3.32 -3.89
CA GLY A 268 49.29 3.90 -2.67
C GLY A 268 48.36 4.92 -2.03
N ASP A 269 47.72 5.76 -2.85
CA ASP A 269 46.76 6.75 -2.37
C ASP A 269 45.49 6.08 -1.84
N LEU A 270 44.97 5.04 -2.51
CA LEU A 270 43.85 4.25 -2.01
C LEU A 270 44.19 3.55 -0.69
N ASN A 271 45.38 2.96 -0.58
CA ASN A 271 45.86 2.37 0.67
C ASN A 271 45.93 3.42 1.79
N ASN A 272 46.45 4.60 1.51
CA ASN A 272 46.50 5.70 2.48
C ASN A 272 45.10 6.20 2.84
N TYR A 273 44.17 6.26 1.89
CA TYR A 273 42.78 6.65 2.12
C TYR A 273 42.09 5.67 3.07
N CYS A 274 42.30 4.37 2.87
CA CYS A 274 41.81 3.30 3.72
C CYS A 274 42.27 3.40 5.17
N VAL A 275 43.52 3.79 5.39
CA VAL A 275 44.10 3.90 6.73
C VAL A 275 43.72 5.22 7.43
N ASN A 276 43.70 6.33 6.68
CA ASN A 276 43.58 7.66 7.28
C ASN A 276 42.15 8.22 7.29
N THR A 277 41.22 7.61 6.55
CA THR A 277 39.83 8.08 6.52
C THR A 277 39.02 7.47 7.67
N PRO A 278 38.20 8.25 8.39
CA PRO A 278 37.37 7.71 9.47
C PRO A 278 36.49 6.54 8.98
N PRO A 279 36.41 5.41 9.71
CA PRO A 279 35.70 4.21 9.27
C PRO A 279 34.25 4.47 8.85
N LYS A 280 33.55 5.35 9.59
CA LYS A 280 32.17 5.75 9.29
C LYS A 280 32.01 6.47 7.95
N LYS A 281 33.03 7.20 7.49
CA LYS A 281 32.99 7.90 6.20
C LYS A 281 33.16 6.87 5.07
N ILE A 282 34.10 5.94 5.20
CA ILE A 282 34.34 4.87 4.21
C ILE A 282 33.09 3.96 4.09
N ALA A 283 32.50 3.57 5.22
CA ALA A 283 31.31 2.71 5.27
C ALA A 283 30.07 3.29 4.59
N ASN A 284 30.06 4.60 4.31
CA ASN A 284 28.99 5.28 3.60
C ASN A 284 29.35 5.66 2.16
N GLN A 285 30.49 5.18 1.64
CA GLN A 285 30.98 5.49 0.28
C GLN A 285 30.94 4.27 -0.64
N ILE A 286 30.63 4.51 -1.92
CA ILE A 286 30.85 3.56 -3.01
C ILE A 286 32.09 4.03 -3.77
N LEU A 287 33.09 3.16 -3.85
CA LEU A 287 34.29 3.41 -4.63
C LEU A 287 34.02 3.08 -6.09
N VAL A 288 34.31 4.02 -6.98
CA VAL A 288 34.20 3.83 -8.43
C VAL A 288 35.60 3.80 -9.02
N PHE A 289 35.96 2.69 -9.66
CA PHE A 289 37.17 2.60 -10.48
C PHE A 289 36.86 3.11 -11.87
N ASP A 290 37.12 4.40 -12.07
CA ASP A 290 36.99 5.17 -13.31
C ASP A 290 38.23 5.12 -14.20
N ASP A 291 39.24 4.33 -13.81
CA ASP A 291 40.43 4.00 -14.61
C ASP A 291 40.71 2.49 -14.54
N ALA A 292 41.73 2.01 -15.26
CA ALA A 292 42.12 0.61 -15.30
C ALA A 292 42.44 0.05 -13.90
N LEU A 293 41.76 -1.03 -13.52
CA LEU A 293 41.98 -1.71 -12.25
C LEU A 293 43.39 -2.33 -12.20
N PRO A 294 44.25 -1.96 -11.22
CA PRO A 294 45.61 -2.48 -11.14
C PRO A 294 45.65 -3.99 -10.83
N ALA A 295 46.37 -4.78 -11.64
CA ALA A 295 46.43 -6.24 -11.49
C ALA A 295 46.98 -6.74 -10.13
N ASN A 296 47.76 -5.92 -9.42
CA ASN A 296 48.37 -6.24 -8.12
C ASN A 296 47.81 -5.39 -6.97
N LEU A 297 46.58 -4.90 -7.08
CA LEU A 297 45.98 -3.96 -6.13
C LEU A 297 46.09 -4.42 -4.67
N CYS A 298 45.61 -5.64 -4.37
CA CYS A 298 45.55 -6.15 -3.00
C CYS A 298 46.74 -7.02 -2.57
N SER A 299 47.59 -7.44 -3.52
CA SER A 299 48.81 -8.21 -3.21
C SER A 299 49.95 -7.32 -2.71
N SER A 300 50.06 -6.11 -3.25
CA SER A 300 51.10 -5.15 -2.85
C SER A 300 50.67 -4.22 -1.70
N TRP A 301 49.37 -4.12 -1.41
CA TRP A 301 48.82 -3.14 -0.46
C TRP A 301 47.76 -3.79 0.46
N PRO A 302 48.17 -4.39 1.58
CA PRO A 302 47.29 -5.23 2.40
C PRO A 302 46.14 -4.46 3.06
N ASN A 303 46.28 -3.16 3.35
CA ASN A 303 45.20 -2.39 3.98
C ASN A 303 44.01 -2.16 3.03
N ILE A 304 44.23 -2.21 1.72
CA ILE A 304 43.12 -2.16 0.74
C ILE A 304 42.20 -3.35 0.97
N LYS A 305 42.76 -4.53 1.26
CA LYS A 305 41.96 -5.75 1.54
C LYS A 305 41.04 -5.56 2.75
N GLU A 306 41.48 -4.82 3.76
CA GLU A 306 40.64 -4.51 4.92
C GLU A 306 39.46 -3.61 4.55
N CYS A 307 39.65 -2.65 3.65
CA CYS A 307 38.58 -1.81 3.10
C CYS A 307 37.57 -2.55 2.24
N LEU A 308 37.92 -3.73 1.71
CA LEU A 308 37.04 -4.55 0.88
C LEU A 308 36.42 -5.71 1.66
N ASN A 309 36.62 -5.76 2.98
CA ASN A 309 36.12 -6.82 3.84
C ASN A 309 34.94 -6.33 4.69
N SER A 310 33.75 -6.89 4.50
CA SER A 310 32.52 -6.54 5.23
C SER A 310 32.60 -6.75 6.75
N SER A 311 33.58 -7.52 7.24
CA SER A 311 33.84 -7.68 8.68
C SER A 311 34.68 -6.54 9.29
N SER A 312 35.30 -5.69 8.46
CA SER A 312 36.13 -4.57 8.91
C SER A 312 35.28 -3.33 9.21
N PRO A 313 35.51 -2.59 10.31
CA PRO A 313 34.77 -1.35 10.55
C PRO A 313 35.00 -0.27 9.48
N ALA A 314 36.12 -0.36 8.74
CA ALA A 314 36.57 0.62 7.75
C ALA A 314 36.42 0.10 6.31
N HIS A 315 35.30 -0.53 5.98
CA HIS A 315 35.04 -1.06 4.65
C HIS A 315 34.22 -0.08 3.78
N PHE A 316 34.34 -0.14 2.45
CA PHE A 316 33.44 0.59 1.55
C PHE A 316 32.04 -0.03 1.55
N ALA A 317 31.02 0.78 1.24
CA ALA A 317 29.65 0.28 1.10
C ALA A 317 29.44 -0.55 -0.17
N GLY A 318 30.28 -0.32 -1.17
CA GLY A 318 30.40 -1.17 -2.35
C GLY A 318 31.42 -0.65 -3.35
N ILE A 319 31.64 -1.40 -4.43
CA ILE A 319 32.59 -1.06 -5.50
C ILE A 319 31.92 -1.15 -6.87
N ILE A 320 32.19 -0.16 -7.73
CA ILE A 320 31.82 -0.19 -9.14
C ILE A 320 33.10 -0.18 -9.96
N VAL A 321 33.22 -1.13 -10.89
CA VAL A 321 34.37 -1.21 -11.81
C VAL A 321 33.85 -1.11 -13.24
N TYR A 322 34.35 -0.12 -13.99
CA TYR A 322 33.92 0.07 -15.38
C TYR A 322 34.38 -1.06 -16.30
N THR A 323 35.57 -1.60 -16.03
CA THR A 323 36.18 -2.71 -16.78
C THR A 323 35.85 -4.09 -16.19
N PRO A 324 35.97 -5.18 -16.97
CA PRO A 324 35.79 -6.54 -16.45
C PRO A 324 36.82 -6.92 -15.40
N ALA A 325 36.36 -7.27 -14.20
CA ALA A 325 37.19 -7.68 -13.09
C ALA A 325 36.41 -8.55 -12.10
N ASP A 326 37.05 -9.61 -11.61
CA ASP A 326 36.53 -10.40 -10.49
C ASP A 326 37.25 -10.00 -9.19
N LEU A 327 36.59 -9.15 -8.40
CA LEU A 327 37.13 -8.65 -7.13
C LEU A 327 37.21 -9.74 -6.04
N SER A 328 36.44 -10.83 -6.18
CA SER A 328 36.55 -11.99 -5.29
C SER A 328 37.89 -12.71 -5.53
N ALA A 329 38.28 -12.89 -6.79
CA ALA A 329 39.55 -13.49 -7.15
C ALA A 329 40.75 -12.56 -6.89
N LEU A 330 40.62 -11.26 -7.19
CA LEU A 330 41.72 -10.29 -7.07
C LEU A 330 42.05 -9.92 -5.61
N CYS A 331 41.02 -9.73 -4.80
CA CYS A 331 41.16 -9.13 -3.46
C CYS A 331 40.49 -9.94 -2.34
N ASN A 332 39.78 -11.03 -2.65
CA ASN A 332 38.90 -11.72 -1.70
C ASN A 332 37.89 -10.75 -1.07
N ALA A 333 37.31 -9.87 -1.90
CA ALA A 333 36.34 -8.87 -1.47
C ALA A 333 35.03 -9.53 -0.99
N THR A 334 34.57 -9.14 0.20
CA THR A 334 33.31 -9.62 0.81
C THR A 334 32.24 -8.53 0.93
N ILE A 335 32.58 -7.28 0.56
CA ILE A 335 31.60 -6.19 0.40
C ILE A 335 30.87 -6.30 -0.95
N PRO A 336 29.76 -5.58 -1.14
CA PRO A 336 29.07 -5.52 -2.42
C PRO A 336 29.94 -4.95 -3.56
N TRP A 337 29.87 -5.51 -4.75
CA TRP A 337 30.58 -4.96 -5.92
C TRP A 337 29.96 -5.37 -7.24
N ILE A 338 30.23 -4.60 -8.30
CA ILE A 338 29.80 -4.86 -9.68
C ILE A 338 30.90 -4.44 -10.66
N SER A 339 31.13 -5.25 -11.69
CA SER A 339 32.14 -4.96 -12.72
C SER A 339 31.54 -4.87 -14.12
N SER A 340 32.36 -4.54 -15.11
CA SER A 340 31.95 -4.47 -16.53
C SER A 340 30.76 -3.55 -16.77
N THR A 341 30.61 -2.47 -16.00
CA THR A 341 29.45 -1.57 -16.12
C THR A 341 29.53 -0.66 -17.35
N GLY A 342 30.74 -0.49 -17.90
CA GLY A 342 31.07 0.63 -18.76
C GLY A 342 31.10 1.95 -17.99
N ASP A 343 31.39 3.04 -18.70
CA ASP A 343 31.53 4.37 -18.12
C ASP A 343 30.15 4.91 -17.70
N LEU A 344 30.01 5.28 -16.43
CA LEU A 344 28.75 5.75 -15.83
C LEU A 344 28.73 7.27 -15.57
N ASP A 345 29.77 7.98 -15.98
CA ASP A 345 30.00 9.41 -15.77
C ASP A 345 30.14 10.20 -17.09
N ASP A 346 30.44 11.51 -16.99
CA ASP A 346 30.46 12.49 -18.10
C ASP A 346 31.88 12.87 -18.57
N PHE A 347 32.95 12.20 -18.11
CA PHE A 347 34.32 12.62 -18.44
C PHE A 347 34.67 12.40 -19.95
N PRO A 348 35.35 13.34 -20.64
CA PRO A 348 35.45 13.32 -22.10
C PRO A 348 36.58 12.39 -22.62
N GLY A 349 36.26 11.44 -23.53
CA GLY A 349 37.27 10.51 -24.09
C GLY A 349 36.95 9.58 -25.28
N SER A 350 35.68 9.29 -25.66
CA SER A 350 35.20 8.46 -26.82
C SER A 350 35.23 6.91 -26.69
N PRO A 351 34.28 6.12 -27.25
CA PRO A 351 32.84 6.31 -27.52
C PRO A 351 31.96 5.42 -26.59
N PRO A 352 30.65 5.23 -26.86
CA PRO A 352 29.54 5.57 -25.96
C PRO A 352 29.43 4.76 -24.65
N ARG A 353 28.70 5.36 -23.69
CA ARG A 353 27.93 4.72 -22.61
C ARG A 353 27.10 3.53 -23.09
N ALA A 354 27.74 2.41 -23.41
CA ALA A 354 27.06 1.15 -23.62
C ALA A 354 26.77 0.55 -22.24
N THR A 355 25.90 1.21 -21.47
CA THR A 355 25.35 0.61 -20.27
C THR A 355 24.57 -0.61 -20.75
N SER A 356 25.00 -1.81 -20.34
CA SER A 356 24.48 -3.07 -20.87
C SER A 356 23.00 -3.33 -20.52
N CYS A 357 22.33 -2.38 -19.88
CA CYS A 357 20.91 -2.38 -19.55
C CYS A 357 19.98 -2.10 -20.75
N GLY A 358 20.48 -1.65 -21.90
CA GLY A 358 19.63 -1.19 -23.01
C GLY A 358 18.79 0.06 -22.72
N ILE A 359 19.03 0.72 -21.59
CA ILE A 359 18.38 1.97 -21.18
C ILE A 359 19.36 3.10 -21.52
N ASN A 360 19.00 3.96 -22.47
CA ASN A 360 19.69 5.24 -22.66
C ASN A 360 19.34 6.18 -21.50
N SER A 361 19.86 5.92 -20.30
CA SER A 361 19.75 6.87 -19.20
C SER A 361 20.73 8.01 -19.47
N ASN A 362 20.21 9.22 -19.69
CA ASN A 362 21.03 10.45 -19.72
C ASN A 362 21.53 10.85 -18.32
N GLU A 363 21.53 9.92 -17.37
CA GLU A 363 21.77 10.14 -15.95
C GLU A 363 23.14 9.57 -15.59
N ASN A 364 23.93 10.35 -14.87
CA ASN A 364 25.32 10.05 -14.59
C ASN A 364 25.60 10.05 -13.10
N ILE A 365 26.55 9.22 -12.69
CA ILE A 365 27.12 9.33 -11.36
C ILE A 365 28.14 10.47 -11.35
N THR A 366 28.17 11.18 -10.24
CA THR A 366 29.13 12.26 -9.97
C THR A 366 29.66 12.07 -8.56
N ASN A 367 30.76 12.75 -8.22
CA ASN A 367 31.26 12.68 -6.85
C ASN A 367 30.16 13.16 -5.88
N GLU A 368 29.98 12.45 -4.77
CA GLU A 368 28.89 12.64 -3.82
C GLU A 368 27.46 12.39 -4.37
N SER A 369 27.30 11.77 -5.55
CA SER A 369 25.99 11.25 -5.95
C SER A 369 25.62 10.05 -5.07
N CYS A 370 24.35 9.95 -4.68
CA CYS A 370 23.84 8.78 -3.98
C CYS A 370 23.63 7.64 -4.97
N THR A 371 24.34 6.54 -4.79
CA THR A 371 24.32 5.39 -5.72
C THR A 371 24.06 4.10 -4.96
N TYR A 372 23.45 3.13 -5.62
CA TYR A 372 23.25 1.78 -5.10
C TYR A 372 23.57 0.72 -6.16
N ILE A 373 23.94 -0.45 -5.68
CA ILE A 373 24.22 -1.67 -6.43
C ILE A 373 23.15 -2.68 -6.05
N THR A 374 22.51 -3.28 -7.04
CA THR A 374 21.55 -4.38 -6.88
C THR A 374 22.04 -5.58 -7.66
N THR A 375 22.25 -6.68 -6.94
CA THR A 375 22.65 -7.97 -7.49
C THR A 375 21.66 -9.06 -7.08
N ASN A 376 21.09 -9.76 -8.06
CA ASN A 376 20.39 -11.02 -7.89
C ASN A 376 20.83 -11.98 -9.00
N HIS A 377 21.60 -13.01 -8.64
CA HIS A 377 22.12 -14.00 -9.59
C HIS A 377 21.04 -14.91 -10.16
N ASP A 378 20.00 -15.23 -9.37
CA ASP A 378 18.95 -16.16 -9.77
C ASP A 378 18.13 -15.61 -10.95
N CYS A 379 18.11 -14.29 -11.10
CA CYS A 379 17.42 -13.60 -12.18
C CYS A 379 18.29 -12.70 -13.04
N ASN A 380 19.60 -12.90 -12.97
CA ASN A 380 20.54 -12.17 -13.81
C ASN A 380 20.37 -10.63 -13.69
N ILE A 381 20.06 -10.15 -12.49
CA ILE A 381 19.93 -8.73 -12.17
C ILE A 381 21.27 -8.24 -11.65
N HIS A 382 21.93 -7.37 -12.42
CA HIS A 382 23.23 -6.80 -12.05
C HIS A 382 23.24 -5.32 -12.43
N LYS A 383 22.75 -4.47 -11.52
CA LYS A 383 22.40 -3.07 -11.83
C LYS A 383 23.04 -2.09 -10.86
N VAL A 384 23.33 -0.90 -11.38
CA VAL A 384 23.70 0.30 -10.64
C VAL A 384 22.61 1.33 -10.87
N GLY A 385 22.17 2.00 -9.81
CA GLY A 385 21.23 3.10 -9.92
C GLY A 385 21.54 4.28 -9.02
N LEU A 386 20.94 5.43 -9.34
CA LEU A 386 20.96 6.63 -8.52
C LEU A 386 19.82 6.59 -7.51
N GLY A 387 20.18 6.76 -6.25
CA GLY A 387 19.27 6.90 -5.13
C GLY A 387 19.03 8.36 -4.76
N ASN A 388 18.16 8.56 -3.76
CA ASN A 388 17.89 9.87 -3.19
C ASN A 388 18.55 10.06 -1.82
N LYS A 389 18.79 11.32 -1.44
CA LYS A 389 19.13 11.65 -0.05
C LYS A 389 17.92 11.34 0.83
N SER A 390 18.13 10.61 1.92
CA SER A 390 17.02 10.24 2.82
C SER A 390 16.27 11.44 3.40
N GLY A 391 16.92 12.60 3.56
CA GLY A 391 16.28 13.84 4.03
C GLY A 391 15.29 14.50 3.07
N ILE A 392 15.23 14.06 1.80
CA ILE A 392 14.33 14.65 0.78
C ILE A 392 13.02 13.86 0.67
N ILE A 393 12.93 12.69 1.30
CA ILE A 393 11.79 11.79 1.12
C ILE A 393 10.55 12.36 1.79
N LYS A 394 9.46 12.44 1.01
CA LYS A 394 8.17 12.94 1.48
C LYS A 394 7.59 11.95 2.49
N THR A 395 7.52 12.36 3.74
CA THR A 395 6.93 11.57 4.83
C THR A 395 5.46 11.90 5.08
N LYS A 396 4.87 12.90 4.40
CA LYS A 396 3.56 13.46 4.75
C LYS A 396 2.33 12.59 4.41
N CYS A 397 2.48 11.59 3.54
CA CYS A 397 1.34 10.81 3.05
C CYS A 397 0.87 9.74 4.04
N TYR A 398 -0.44 9.63 4.20
CA TYR A 398 -1.08 8.53 4.90
C TYR A 398 -1.71 7.58 3.88
N THR A 399 -1.49 6.29 4.11
CA THR A 399 -2.10 5.20 3.33
C THR A 399 -2.87 4.27 4.28
N VAL A 400 -3.72 3.43 3.70
CA VAL A 400 -4.41 2.36 4.43
C VAL A 400 -3.38 1.35 4.91
N SER A 401 -3.50 0.91 6.17
CA SER A 401 -2.71 -0.19 6.71
C SER A 401 -3.46 -1.51 6.50
N ASP A 402 -2.84 -2.39 5.72
CA ASP A 402 -3.40 -3.62 5.16
C ASP A 402 -2.39 -4.78 5.25
N ILE A 403 -1.47 -4.70 6.23
CA ILE A 403 -0.42 -5.69 6.45
C ILE A 403 -1.01 -7.09 6.64
N ASN A 404 -2.01 -7.27 7.50
CA ASN A 404 -2.65 -8.57 7.72
C ASN A 404 -3.25 -9.16 6.43
N GLU A 405 -3.69 -8.31 5.50
CA GLU A 405 -4.33 -8.69 4.24
C GLU A 405 -3.33 -8.91 3.10
N THR A 406 -2.20 -8.21 3.10
CA THR A 406 -1.19 -8.22 2.01
C THR A 406 0.11 -8.95 2.37
N TYR A 407 0.26 -9.40 3.62
CA TYR A 407 1.50 -10.00 4.09
C TYR A 407 1.79 -11.31 3.36
N ASN A 408 2.92 -11.30 2.67
CA ASN A 408 3.45 -12.45 1.99
C ASN A 408 3.98 -13.49 2.99
N ILE A 409 3.91 -14.78 2.65
CA ILE A 409 4.44 -15.88 3.47
C ILE A 409 5.97 -15.83 3.67
N PHE A 410 6.64 -14.82 3.10
CA PHE A 410 8.09 -14.70 2.98
C PHE A 410 8.78 -13.88 4.08
N CYS A 411 8.00 -13.22 4.92
CA CYS A 411 8.54 -12.50 6.07
C CYS A 411 8.40 -13.37 7.34
N SER A 412 9.41 -13.38 8.20
CA SER A 412 9.40 -14.18 9.45
C SER A 412 8.57 -13.54 10.58
N GLU A 413 8.44 -12.21 10.58
CA GLU A 413 7.82 -11.43 11.67
C GLU A 413 6.42 -10.93 11.31
N LYS A 414 5.41 -11.42 12.05
CA LYS A 414 4.01 -11.04 11.82
C LYS A 414 3.64 -9.80 12.64
N TYR A 415 3.39 -8.69 11.96
CA TYR A 415 2.89 -7.45 12.55
C TYR A 415 1.37 -7.31 12.32
N LYS A 416 0.68 -6.64 13.24
CA LYS A 416 -0.73 -6.26 13.08
C LYS A 416 -0.83 -5.00 12.22
N ASN A 417 -1.99 -4.77 11.60
CA ASN A 417 -2.29 -3.51 10.94
C ASN A 417 -2.09 -2.31 11.89
N GLY A 418 -1.68 -1.20 11.30
CA GLY A 418 -1.57 0.10 11.95
C GLY A 418 -2.91 0.57 12.53
N PRO A 419 -2.87 1.38 13.60
CA PRO A 419 -4.06 1.78 14.33
C PRO A 419 -4.96 2.67 13.49
N SER A 420 -6.27 2.47 13.62
CA SER A 420 -7.28 3.38 13.05
C SER A 420 -7.23 4.76 13.72
N PHE A 421 -7.91 5.77 13.19
CA PHE A 421 -7.91 7.10 13.84
C PHE A 421 -8.46 7.06 15.28
N LEU A 422 -9.50 6.25 15.54
CA LEU A 422 -10.06 6.07 16.87
C LEU A 422 -9.09 5.33 17.81
N ASP A 423 -8.36 4.32 17.31
CA ASP A 423 -7.27 3.68 18.07
C ASP A 423 -6.15 4.66 18.39
N ARG A 424 -5.82 5.57 17.46
CA ARG A 424 -4.82 6.63 17.68
C ARG A 424 -5.25 7.60 18.76
N LEU A 425 -6.53 8.01 18.79
CA LEU A 425 -7.09 8.81 19.89
C LEU A 425 -7.06 8.05 21.22
N ASP A 426 -7.29 6.74 21.19
CA ASP A 426 -7.18 5.88 22.37
C ASP A 426 -5.73 5.74 22.86
N GLY A 427 -4.75 6.03 22.01
CA GLY A 427 -3.32 5.89 22.29
C GLY A 427 -2.77 4.49 21.99
N ARG A 428 -3.48 3.71 21.18
CA ARG A 428 -3.07 2.38 20.75
C ARG A 428 -2.16 2.46 19.53
N LEU A 429 -1.12 1.63 19.53
CA LEU A 429 -0.15 1.53 18.43
C LEU A 429 -0.53 0.46 17.39
N ASN A 430 -1.58 -0.33 17.60
CA ASN A 430 -2.00 -1.38 16.68
C ASN A 430 -3.52 -1.36 16.54
N LEU A 431 -4.02 -1.83 15.39
CA LEU A 431 -5.45 -1.91 15.10
C LEU A 431 -6.18 -2.82 16.10
N SER A 432 -7.27 -2.33 16.71
CA SER A 432 -8.03 -3.11 17.69
C SER A 432 -9.18 -3.90 17.07
N GLU A 433 -9.41 -5.10 17.60
CA GLU A 433 -10.52 -5.98 17.19
C GLU A 433 -11.87 -5.30 17.37
N LYS A 434 -12.04 -4.49 18.43
CA LYS A 434 -13.25 -3.70 18.70
C LYS A 434 -13.74 -2.93 17.47
N TYR A 435 -12.87 -2.12 16.87
CA TYR A 435 -13.28 -1.30 15.72
C TYR A 435 -13.39 -2.12 14.43
N VAL A 436 -12.56 -3.16 14.28
CA VAL A 436 -12.64 -4.08 13.14
C VAL A 436 -13.97 -4.82 13.12
N GLU A 437 -14.42 -5.38 14.24
CA GLU A 437 -15.68 -6.10 14.35
C GLU A 437 -16.88 -5.18 14.11
N GLN A 438 -16.85 -3.97 14.66
CA GLN A 438 -17.90 -2.96 14.47
C GLN A 438 -18.05 -2.61 12.98
N THR A 439 -16.96 -2.26 12.31
CA THR A 439 -16.98 -1.89 10.89
C THR A 439 -17.31 -3.09 10.00
N LYS A 440 -16.79 -4.28 10.30
CA LYS A 440 -17.10 -5.50 9.54
C LYS A 440 -18.59 -5.84 9.60
N LYS A 441 -19.22 -5.72 10.78
CA LYS A 441 -20.65 -5.96 10.96
C LYS A 441 -21.52 -5.01 10.14
N ARG A 442 -21.11 -3.73 10.02
CA ARG A 442 -21.92 -2.68 9.38
C ARG A 442 -21.63 -2.49 7.89
N TYR A 443 -20.37 -2.53 7.48
CA TYR A 443 -19.92 -2.20 6.12
C TYR A 443 -19.14 -3.32 5.42
N ASN A 444 -18.98 -4.48 6.06
CA ASN A 444 -18.27 -5.63 5.50
C ASN A 444 -16.82 -5.31 5.07
N THR A 445 -16.11 -4.47 5.85
CA THR A 445 -14.69 -4.15 5.63
C THR A 445 -13.90 -4.22 6.94
N THR A 446 -12.62 -4.57 6.84
CA THR A 446 -11.63 -4.59 7.94
C THR A 446 -10.54 -3.53 7.77
N LEU A 447 -10.50 -2.88 6.61
CA LEU A 447 -9.44 -1.94 6.19
C LEU A 447 -9.70 -0.53 6.73
N ILE A 448 -9.52 -0.37 8.04
CA ILE A 448 -9.74 0.90 8.77
C ILE A 448 -8.46 1.47 9.41
N GLY A 449 -7.38 0.70 9.40
CA GLY A 449 -6.07 1.15 9.86
C GLY A 449 -5.47 2.17 8.90
N ILE A 450 -4.73 3.14 9.43
CA ILE A 450 -3.91 4.06 8.63
C ILE A 450 -2.46 3.99 9.08
N GLU A 451 -1.53 4.32 8.19
CA GLU A 451 -0.10 4.38 8.47
C GLU A 451 0.58 5.50 7.67
N THR A 452 1.75 5.92 8.12
CA THR A 452 2.56 6.94 7.45
C THR A 452 4.04 6.76 7.78
N PHE A 453 4.93 7.50 7.11
CA PHE A 453 6.34 7.56 7.49
C PHE A 453 6.62 8.66 8.51
N VAL A 454 7.51 8.39 9.45
CA VAL A 454 8.01 9.33 10.45
C VAL A 454 9.07 10.22 9.82
N ASP A 455 8.94 11.53 10.01
CA ASP A 455 10.00 12.48 9.70
C ASP A 455 11.04 12.52 10.82
N VAL A 456 12.05 11.66 10.73
CA VAL A 456 13.15 11.60 11.70
C VAL A 456 13.98 12.88 11.74
N TYR A 457 13.97 13.69 10.68
CA TYR A 457 14.70 14.95 10.61
C TYR A 457 13.98 16.05 11.36
N GLU A 458 12.65 16.08 11.28
CA GLU A 458 11.82 16.94 12.12
C GLU A 458 11.97 16.57 13.59
N LEU A 459 11.86 15.28 13.94
CA LEU A 459 11.97 14.82 15.33
C LEU A 459 13.31 15.18 15.97
N LYS A 460 14.41 15.18 15.19
CA LYS A 460 15.76 15.50 15.69
C LYS A 460 15.86 16.93 16.22
N ASN A 461 15.03 17.85 15.72
CA ASN A 461 15.06 19.24 16.18
C ASN A 461 14.56 19.38 17.63
N TYR A 462 13.95 18.34 18.19
CA TYR A 462 13.46 18.31 19.56
C TYR A 462 14.40 17.50 20.46
N SER A 463 15.17 18.19 21.30
CA SER A 463 16.22 17.59 22.15
C SER A 463 15.73 16.53 23.15
N SER A 464 14.44 16.51 23.47
CA SER A 464 13.83 15.55 24.38
C SER A 464 13.45 14.21 23.74
N ILE A 465 13.48 14.09 22.40
CA ILE A 465 13.04 12.90 21.68
C ILE A 465 14.26 12.03 21.34
N ARG A 466 14.30 10.81 21.89
CA ARG A 466 15.35 9.83 21.55
C ARG A 466 14.96 9.07 20.29
N ILE A 467 15.73 9.25 19.21
CA ILE A 467 15.51 8.55 17.94
C ILE A 467 16.43 7.34 17.86
N ASN A 468 15.85 6.15 17.78
CA ASN A 468 16.60 4.94 17.46
C ASN A 468 16.75 4.83 15.94
N LYS A 469 18.01 4.94 15.48
CA LYS A 469 18.35 4.94 14.05
C LYS A 469 18.10 3.61 13.35
N ASN A 470 17.92 2.53 14.10
CA ASN A 470 17.71 1.19 13.55
C ASN A 470 16.23 0.84 13.35
N ASN A 471 15.32 1.72 13.78
CA ASN A 471 13.89 1.46 13.64
C ASN A 471 13.41 1.61 12.19
N THR A 472 12.35 0.87 11.84
CA THR A 472 11.55 1.16 10.63
C THR A 472 10.93 2.55 10.76
N ILE A 473 10.82 3.28 9.64
CA ILE A 473 10.23 4.62 9.64
C ILE A 473 8.70 4.61 9.59
N VAL A 474 8.06 3.44 9.54
CA VAL A 474 6.60 3.32 9.59
C VAL A 474 6.11 3.74 10.98
N ASP A 475 5.21 4.73 11.05
CA ASP A 475 4.87 5.46 12.27
C ASP A 475 4.54 4.58 13.48
N TYR A 476 3.53 3.72 13.36
CA TYR A 476 3.08 2.92 14.50
C TYR A 476 4.11 1.88 14.95
N LEU A 477 4.97 1.40 14.04
CA LEU A 477 6.06 0.47 14.33
C LEU A 477 7.31 1.19 14.86
N PHE A 478 7.56 2.41 14.40
CA PHE A 478 8.66 3.26 14.84
C PHE A 478 8.56 3.52 16.34
N TRP A 479 7.34 3.84 16.83
CA TRP A 479 7.07 4.03 18.26
C TRP A 479 7.13 2.74 19.08
N GLN A 480 7.01 1.57 18.44
CA GLN A 480 7.19 0.25 19.05
C GLN A 480 8.65 -0.23 19.07
N ASN A 481 9.59 0.57 18.55
CA ASN A 481 11.00 0.20 18.39
C ASN A 481 11.26 -1.02 17.50
N VAL A 482 10.41 -1.23 16.50
CA VAL A 482 10.58 -2.28 15.50
C VAL A 482 11.73 -1.92 14.57
N LYS A 483 12.65 -2.88 14.37
CA LYS A 483 13.83 -2.68 13.53
C LYS A 483 13.47 -2.75 12.05
N GLY A 484 14.22 -2.02 11.22
CA GLY A 484 14.09 -2.06 9.77
C GLY A 484 15.45 -2.14 9.06
N CYS A 485 15.39 -2.57 7.81
CA CYS A 485 16.55 -2.65 6.93
C CYS A 485 16.66 -1.40 6.03
N PRO A 486 17.87 -0.85 5.84
CA PRO A 486 18.09 0.30 4.97
C PRO A 486 17.62 0.07 3.52
N VAL A 487 16.81 0.99 3.00
CA VAL A 487 16.28 0.95 1.62
C VAL A 487 17.38 1.27 0.59
N LEU A 488 17.65 0.37 -0.36
CA LEU A 488 18.81 0.48 -1.26
C LEU A 488 18.88 1.81 -2.00
N ALA A 489 17.77 2.24 -2.60
CA ALA A 489 17.72 3.46 -3.41
C ALA A 489 17.68 4.77 -2.59
N THR A 490 18.21 4.77 -1.36
CA THR A 490 18.37 5.97 -0.52
C THR A 490 19.73 5.98 0.17
N CYS A 491 20.37 7.15 0.33
CA CYS A 491 21.61 7.26 1.09
C CYS A 491 21.38 7.91 2.46
N GLU A 492 22.23 7.55 3.41
CA GLU A 492 22.23 8.16 4.74
C GLU A 492 22.54 9.66 4.63
N ASP A 493 21.65 10.49 5.13
CA ASP A 493 21.84 11.95 5.20
C ASP A 493 21.75 12.42 6.66
N ARG A 494 22.65 13.33 7.05
CA ARG A 494 22.77 13.88 8.43
C ARG A 494 22.68 12.86 9.57
N GLY A 495 23.09 11.62 9.34
CA GLY A 495 23.13 10.56 10.34
C GLY A 495 21.94 9.60 10.36
N TYR A 496 21.01 9.67 9.38
CA TYR A 496 19.79 8.88 9.34
C TYR A 496 19.57 8.24 7.97
N ALA A 497 19.04 7.03 7.97
CA ALA A 497 18.71 6.23 6.81
C ALA A 497 17.20 5.96 6.78
N ILE A 498 16.61 5.88 5.58
CA ILE A 498 15.28 5.29 5.44
C ILE A 498 15.41 3.79 5.61
N ARG A 499 14.65 3.25 6.56
CA ARG A 499 14.63 1.84 6.92
C ARG A 499 13.19 1.35 6.92
N LEU A 500 12.97 0.17 6.35
CA LEU A 500 11.67 -0.48 6.32
C LEU A 500 11.80 -1.90 6.88
N ASP A 501 10.78 -2.34 7.58
CA ASP A 501 10.60 -3.73 8.00
C ASP A 501 10.07 -4.56 6.83
N CYS A 502 10.23 -5.89 6.92
CA CYS A 502 9.94 -6.84 5.84
C CYS A 502 8.55 -6.66 5.20
N PRO A 503 7.43 -6.59 5.95
CA PRO A 503 6.11 -6.34 5.35
C PRO A 503 6.06 -5.10 4.47
N HIS A 504 6.62 -3.98 4.95
CA HIS A 504 6.53 -2.70 4.26
C HIS A 504 7.48 -2.61 3.07
N VAL A 505 8.60 -3.34 3.10
CA VAL A 505 9.47 -3.55 1.92
C VAL A 505 8.65 -4.14 0.77
N LEU A 506 7.88 -5.20 1.03
CA LEU A 506 7.03 -5.85 0.03
C LEU A 506 5.87 -4.95 -0.40
N LYS A 507 5.14 -4.37 0.57
CA LYS A 507 4.00 -3.48 0.30
C LYS A 507 4.36 -2.29 -0.59
N TYR A 508 5.50 -1.65 -0.32
CA TYR A 508 5.94 -0.48 -1.09
C TYR A 508 6.80 -0.85 -2.30
N ASN A 509 7.04 -2.14 -2.51
CA ASN A 509 7.89 -2.67 -3.56
C ASN A 509 9.26 -1.96 -3.57
N MET A 510 9.98 -1.99 -2.46
CA MET A 510 11.28 -1.35 -2.29
C MET A 510 12.33 -2.34 -1.83
N ASP A 511 13.43 -2.47 -2.57
CA ASP A 511 14.55 -3.29 -2.11
C ASP A 511 15.29 -2.65 -0.94
N THR A 512 15.73 -3.49 -0.03
CA THR A 512 16.61 -3.14 1.08
C THR A 512 17.88 -3.97 1.02
N VAL A 513 18.90 -3.57 1.79
CA VAL A 513 20.15 -4.35 1.93
C VAL A 513 19.93 -5.77 2.49
N CYS A 514 18.77 -6.06 3.08
CA CYS A 514 18.46 -7.35 3.69
C CYS A 514 17.42 -8.17 2.91
N ILE A 515 16.57 -7.51 2.13
CA ILE A 515 15.35 -8.08 1.54
C ILE A 515 15.18 -7.45 0.16
N SER A 516 15.07 -8.30 -0.87
CA SER A 516 14.73 -7.91 -2.24
C SER A 516 13.23 -8.10 -2.43
N SER A 517 12.50 -7.06 -2.84
CA SER A 517 11.09 -7.15 -3.24
C SER A 517 10.92 -7.05 -4.75
N LYS A 518 11.87 -6.42 -5.45
CA LYS A 518 11.89 -6.26 -6.90
C LYS A 518 12.92 -7.20 -7.47
N GLY A 519 12.45 -8.21 -8.18
CA GLY A 519 13.35 -9.09 -8.91
C GLY A 519 13.71 -10.31 -8.07
N CYS A 520 12.83 -11.28 -8.24
CA CYS A 520 13.05 -12.71 -8.14
C CYS A 520 13.02 -13.37 -6.78
N CYS A 521 12.00 -14.23 -6.66
CA CYS A 521 11.75 -15.19 -5.60
C CYS A 521 11.54 -14.53 -4.25
N GLY A 522 10.28 -14.42 -3.84
CA GLY A 522 9.83 -13.73 -2.65
C GLY A 522 8.94 -12.52 -2.91
N ASP A 523 8.45 -12.27 -4.13
CA ASP A 523 7.51 -11.17 -4.42
C ASP A 523 6.03 -11.63 -4.50
N GLY A 524 5.79 -12.94 -4.57
CA GLY A 524 4.47 -13.58 -4.57
C GLY A 524 3.82 -13.67 -5.96
N ILE A 525 4.52 -13.28 -7.03
CA ILE A 525 4.02 -13.31 -8.40
C ILE A 525 5.01 -14.09 -9.26
N CYS A 526 4.63 -15.29 -9.70
CA CYS A 526 5.44 -16.08 -10.64
C CYS A 526 5.53 -15.42 -12.02
N GLN A 527 6.65 -14.77 -12.34
CA GLN A 527 6.91 -14.04 -13.58
C GLN A 527 7.85 -14.82 -14.51
N THR A 528 7.28 -15.76 -15.27
CA THR A 528 8.02 -16.66 -16.17
C THR A 528 8.86 -15.95 -17.23
N TRP A 529 8.48 -14.74 -17.66
CA TRP A 529 9.26 -13.92 -18.60
C TRP A 529 10.52 -13.28 -18.00
N LEU A 530 10.67 -13.31 -16.67
CA LEU A 530 11.88 -12.88 -15.94
C LEU A 530 12.76 -14.07 -15.50
N GLY A 531 12.41 -15.30 -15.90
CA GLY A 531 13.15 -16.51 -15.53
C GLY A 531 12.67 -17.19 -14.24
N GLU A 532 11.57 -16.72 -13.66
CA GLU A 532 10.96 -17.38 -12.50
C GLU A 532 10.17 -18.61 -12.93
N ASP A 533 10.61 -19.78 -12.48
CA ASP A 533 9.88 -21.03 -12.64
C ASP A 533 9.86 -21.83 -11.33
N CYS A 534 9.17 -22.97 -11.31
CA CYS A 534 9.08 -23.77 -10.09
C CYS A 534 10.40 -24.46 -9.69
N GLY A 535 11.41 -24.49 -10.58
CA GLY A 535 12.75 -25.00 -10.32
C GLY A 535 13.68 -23.95 -9.68
N ASN A 536 13.66 -22.71 -10.19
CA ASN A 536 14.49 -21.59 -9.73
C ASN A 536 13.81 -20.76 -8.64
N CYS A 537 12.48 -20.79 -8.57
CA CYS A 537 11.67 -19.84 -7.82
C CYS A 537 10.49 -20.48 -7.10
N ARG A 538 10.75 -21.57 -6.36
CA ARG A 538 9.73 -22.38 -5.68
C ARG A 538 8.87 -21.60 -4.66
N ILE A 539 9.40 -20.49 -4.19
CA ILE A 539 8.79 -19.56 -3.23
C ILE A 539 7.60 -18.82 -3.90
N ASP A 540 7.77 -18.32 -5.13
CA ASP A 540 6.73 -17.58 -5.87
C ASP A 540 5.94 -18.47 -6.85
N CYS A 541 6.52 -19.60 -7.29
CA CYS A 541 5.97 -20.54 -8.26
C CYS A 541 5.68 -21.93 -7.63
N PRO A 542 4.66 -22.08 -6.76
CA PRO A 542 4.50 -23.28 -5.91
C PRO A 542 3.94 -24.54 -6.60
N LEU A 543 3.49 -24.48 -7.86
CA LEU A 543 2.84 -25.61 -8.55
C LEU A 543 3.54 -25.98 -9.86
N CYS A 544 4.43 -26.99 -9.84
CA CYS A 544 4.62 -27.82 -11.02
C CYS A 544 3.54 -28.93 -10.98
N PRO A 545 2.71 -29.13 -12.02
CA PRO A 545 1.80 -30.28 -12.07
C PRO A 545 2.59 -31.60 -11.95
N ASP A 546 2.10 -32.56 -11.14
CA ASP A 546 2.71 -33.88 -10.98
C ASP A 546 2.85 -34.56 -12.36
N GLY A 547 4.07 -35.01 -12.69
CA GLY A 547 4.39 -35.62 -13.99
C GLY A 547 4.95 -34.66 -15.06
N CYS A 548 5.13 -33.38 -14.75
CA CYS A 548 5.84 -32.44 -15.61
C CYS A 548 7.37 -32.51 -15.43
N PRO A 549 8.15 -32.22 -16.48
CA PRO A 549 9.60 -31.99 -16.36
C PRO A 549 9.89 -30.94 -15.29
N ASN A 550 10.95 -31.12 -14.50
CA ASN A 550 11.31 -30.22 -13.39
C ASN A 550 12.81 -29.95 -13.32
N VAL A 551 13.66 -30.97 -13.52
CA VAL A 551 15.12 -30.79 -13.50
C VAL A 551 15.71 -31.31 -14.81
N LEU A 552 16.57 -30.49 -15.41
CA LEU A 552 17.37 -30.85 -16.58
C LEU A 552 18.83 -30.97 -16.16
N ALA A 553 19.45 -32.13 -16.35
CA ALA A 553 20.89 -32.30 -16.21
C ALA A 553 21.51 -32.48 -17.59
N ILE A 554 22.45 -31.61 -17.96
CA ILE A 554 23.17 -31.67 -19.23
C ILE A 554 24.60 -32.12 -18.94
N ILE A 555 25.02 -33.20 -19.58
CA ILE A 555 26.39 -33.68 -19.56
C ILE A 555 26.95 -33.50 -20.97
N ASN A 556 27.95 -32.62 -21.10
CA ASN A 556 28.69 -32.42 -22.34
C ASN A 556 30.06 -33.09 -22.24
N CYS A 557 30.41 -33.86 -23.26
CA CYS A 557 31.68 -34.57 -23.32
C CYS A 557 32.20 -34.57 -24.76
N SER A 558 33.50 -34.84 -24.94
CA SER A 558 34.11 -34.90 -26.27
C SER A 558 35.05 -36.09 -26.43
N THR A 559 35.16 -36.60 -27.66
CA THR A 559 36.15 -37.60 -28.04
C THR A 559 36.97 -37.06 -29.21
N CYS A 560 38.24 -36.75 -28.97
CA CYS A 560 39.12 -36.12 -29.97
C CYS A 560 40.13 -37.11 -30.54
N SER A 561 40.15 -37.26 -31.87
CA SER A 561 41.22 -38.01 -32.57
C SER A 561 42.46 -37.14 -32.79
N ASN A 562 42.26 -35.82 -32.99
CA ASN A 562 43.29 -34.79 -33.00
C ASN A 562 42.66 -33.42 -32.69
N PRO A 563 43.44 -32.34 -32.43
CA PRO A 563 42.89 -31.03 -32.05
C PRO A 563 41.95 -30.37 -33.05
N SER A 564 41.94 -30.85 -34.31
CA SER A 564 41.09 -30.34 -35.38
C SER A 564 39.91 -31.27 -35.70
N ASN A 565 39.83 -32.44 -35.06
CA ASN A 565 38.79 -33.43 -35.32
C ASN A 565 38.34 -34.13 -34.01
N CYS A 566 37.28 -33.58 -33.43
CA CYS A 566 36.60 -34.08 -32.24
C CYS A 566 35.14 -34.41 -32.55
N ASN A 567 34.60 -35.38 -31.82
CA ASN A 567 33.16 -35.61 -31.72
C ASN A 567 32.67 -35.02 -30.41
N LEU A 568 31.60 -34.23 -30.46
CA LEU A 568 31.02 -33.53 -29.31
C LEU A 568 29.66 -34.14 -29.00
N SER A 569 29.47 -34.63 -27.78
CA SER A 569 28.21 -35.24 -27.36
C SER A 569 27.57 -34.48 -26.19
N TYR A 570 26.25 -34.31 -26.27
CA TYR A 570 25.39 -33.78 -25.20
C TYR A 570 24.42 -34.87 -24.76
N ILE A 571 24.41 -35.16 -23.47
CA ILE A 571 23.50 -36.10 -22.83
C ILE A 571 22.60 -35.30 -21.89
N LEU A 572 21.32 -35.21 -22.23
CA LEU A 572 20.28 -34.60 -21.43
C LEU A 572 19.58 -35.66 -20.57
N ARG A 573 19.39 -35.36 -19.30
CA ARG A 573 18.52 -36.13 -18.39
C ARG A 573 17.39 -35.25 -17.89
N ILE A 574 16.16 -35.76 -17.93
CA ILE A 574 14.93 -35.05 -17.58
C ILE A 574 14.28 -35.75 -16.39
N TYR A 575 14.07 -35.02 -15.31
CA TYR A 575 13.48 -35.54 -14.08
C TYR A 575 12.15 -34.85 -13.76
N ASP A 576 11.23 -35.58 -13.13
CA ASP A 576 10.03 -35.03 -12.49
C ASP A 576 10.34 -34.38 -11.12
N ASN A 577 9.30 -33.87 -10.47
CA ASN A 577 9.36 -33.28 -9.13
C ASN A 577 9.68 -34.28 -7.99
N LYS A 578 9.80 -35.59 -8.30
CA LYS A 578 10.12 -36.69 -7.38
C LYS A 578 11.46 -37.37 -7.74
N ASN A 579 12.28 -36.73 -8.59
CA ASN A 579 13.57 -37.24 -9.09
C ASN A 579 13.47 -38.54 -9.92
N ASN A 580 12.31 -38.86 -10.49
CA ASN A 580 12.17 -39.94 -11.45
C ASN A 580 12.48 -39.42 -12.85
N LEU A 581 13.16 -40.22 -13.65
CA LEU A 581 13.35 -39.93 -15.08
C LEU A 581 12.00 -40.00 -15.80
N ILE A 582 11.69 -38.97 -16.60
CA ILE A 582 10.45 -38.90 -17.37
C ILE A 582 10.71 -38.52 -18.82
N ASP A 583 9.89 -39.05 -19.73
CA ASP A 583 9.89 -38.61 -21.12
C ASP A 583 8.89 -37.45 -21.31
N PRO A 584 9.30 -36.30 -21.87
CA PRO A 584 8.39 -35.26 -22.33
C PRO A 584 7.46 -35.75 -23.46
N SER A 585 6.36 -35.02 -23.70
CA SER A 585 5.44 -35.36 -24.80
C SER A 585 6.05 -35.10 -26.18
N GLU A 586 7.04 -34.21 -26.29
CA GLU A 586 7.78 -33.93 -27.51
C GLU A 586 9.29 -34.16 -27.30
N TYR A 587 10.02 -34.45 -28.38
CA TYR A 587 11.46 -34.60 -28.29
C TYR A 587 12.12 -33.26 -27.89
N PRO A 588 13.06 -33.26 -26.93
CA PRO A 588 13.85 -32.09 -26.59
C PRO A 588 14.56 -31.52 -27.81
N LEU A 589 14.47 -30.21 -27.97
CA LEU A 589 15.19 -29.46 -28.98
C LEU A 589 16.53 -29.02 -28.39
N ILE A 590 17.60 -29.14 -29.18
CA ILE A 590 18.91 -28.60 -28.83
C ILE A 590 19.35 -27.64 -29.93
N ASN A 591 19.69 -26.42 -29.53
CA ASN A 591 20.31 -25.43 -30.39
C ASN A 591 21.76 -25.28 -29.96
N ILE A 592 22.68 -25.65 -30.84
CA ILE A 592 24.11 -25.60 -30.56
C ILE A 592 24.72 -24.44 -31.31
N THR A 593 25.30 -23.53 -30.54
CA THR A 593 26.12 -22.46 -31.10
C THR A 593 27.57 -22.86 -30.99
N TYR A 594 28.20 -22.94 -32.16
CA TYR A 594 29.59 -23.28 -32.33
C TYR A 594 30.25 -22.17 -33.13
N ASP A 595 31.44 -21.72 -32.69
CA ASP A 595 32.06 -20.46 -33.10
C ASP A 595 32.59 -20.49 -34.57
N ILE A 596 31.66 -20.43 -35.52
CA ILE A 596 31.80 -20.23 -36.97
C ILE A 596 31.36 -18.78 -37.29
N PRO A 597 31.97 -18.06 -38.26
CA PRO A 597 31.41 -16.78 -38.73
C PRO A 597 29.91 -16.91 -39.11
N PRO A 598 29.15 -15.81 -39.06
CA PRO A 598 27.72 -15.81 -38.72
C PRO A 598 26.87 -16.55 -39.75
N GLY A 599 26.03 -17.49 -39.29
CA GLY A 599 24.91 -17.97 -40.10
C GLY A 599 24.37 -19.40 -39.89
N ALA A 600 24.93 -20.23 -39.01
CA ALA A 600 24.40 -21.57 -38.79
C ALA A 600 24.29 -21.93 -37.30
N SER A 601 23.13 -21.68 -36.70
CA SER A 601 22.64 -22.52 -35.60
C SER A 601 22.13 -23.81 -36.21
N VAL A 602 22.56 -24.95 -35.67
CA VAL A 602 21.94 -26.24 -36.01
C VAL A 602 20.88 -26.48 -34.95
N ASP A 603 19.63 -26.21 -35.30
CA ASP A 603 18.48 -26.65 -34.52
C ASP A 603 18.25 -28.12 -34.86
N ASP A 604 18.44 -28.99 -33.89
CA ASP A 604 18.27 -30.43 -34.10
C ASP A 604 17.53 -31.07 -32.93
N THR A 605 16.94 -32.23 -33.20
CA THR A 605 16.24 -33.02 -32.20
C THR A 605 17.21 -33.96 -31.51
N MET A 606 17.19 -33.99 -30.18
CA MET A 606 17.99 -34.97 -29.45
C MET A 606 17.40 -36.38 -29.62
N MET A 607 18.25 -37.38 -29.82
CA MET A 607 17.83 -38.78 -29.99
C MET A 607 17.59 -39.43 -28.62
N ARG A 608 16.52 -40.21 -28.48
CA ARG A 608 16.22 -40.88 -27.20
C ARG A 608 17.22 -42.02 -26.92
N GLY A 609 17.94 -41.91 -25.81
CA GLY A 609 18.86 -42.93 -25.29
C GLY A 609 18.26 -43.80 -24.18
N GLY A 610 17.15 -43.38 -23.57
CA GLY A 610 16.42 -44.09 -22.52
C GLY A 610 15.24 -43.26 -22.00
N ILE A 611 14.51 -43.76 -21.00
CA ILE A 611 13.44 -42.97 -20.35
C ILE A 611 14.08 -41.73 -19.74
N GLY A 612 13.62 -40.55 -20.17
CA GLY A 612 14.12 -39.26 -19.74
C GLY A 612 15.58 -38.99 -20.08
N ILE A 613 16.19 -39.77 -20.98
CA ILE A 613 17.59 -39.60 -21.39
C ILE A 613 17.65 -39.38 -22.91
N TYR A 614 18.23 -38.26 -23.32
CA TYR A 614 18.34 -37.86 -24.71
C TYR A 614 19.78 -37.49 -25.04
N ASN A 615 20.25 -37.95 -26.19
CA ASN A 615 21.63 -37.81 -26.63
C ASN A 615 21.69 -37.08 -27.96
N TYR A 616 22.67 -36.21 -28.12
CA TYR A 616 22.99 -35.57 -29.38
C TYR A 616 24.49 -35.60 -29.61
N THR A 617 24.96 -35.91 -30.82
CA THR A 617 26.39 -35.94 -31.14
C THR A 617 26.67 -35.21 -32.44
N ILE A 618 27.57 -34.23 -32.39
CA ILE A 618 28.12 -33.56 -33.55
C ILE A 618 29.46 -34.22 -33.89
N TYR A 619 29.60 -34.62 -35.14
CA TYR A 619 30.83 -35.22 -35.65
C TYR A 619 31.73 -34.18 -36.33
N ASN A 620 33.04 -34.40 -36.25
CA ASN A 620 34.05 -33.61 -36.96
C ASN A 620 34.10 -32.11 -36.60
N VAL A 621 33.99 -31.78 -35.32
CA VAL A 621 34.20 -30.42 -34.80
C VAL A 621 35.67 -30.13 -34.50
N ASN A 622 36.08 -28.88 -34.70
CA ASN A 622 37.43 -28.40 -34.37
C ASN A 622 37.55 -28.18 -32.85
N GLY A 623 38.43 -28.96 -32.21
CA GLY A 623 38.65 -28.96 -30.77
C GLY A 623 39.02 -27.60 -30.17
N ASN A 624 39.64 -26.71 -30.95
CA ASN A 624 40.10 -25.41 -30.46
C ASN A 624 39.01 -24.33 -30.38
N LYS A 625 37.81 -24.60 -30.90
CA LYS A 625 36.68 -23.67 -30.88
C LYS A 625 35.80 -23.88 -29.64
N LYS A 626 35.08 -22.83 -29.26
CA LYS A 626 34.11 -22.89 -28.17
C LYS A 626 32.77 -23.41 -28.70
N ALA A 627 32.12 -24.24 -27.89
CA ALA A 627 30.76 -24.70 -28.12
C ALA A 627 29.93 -24.42 -26.88
N TYR A 628 28.66 -24.04 -27.09
CA TYR A 628 27.64 -24.09 -26.07
C TYR A 628 26.31 -24.52 -26.69
N ALA A 629 25.44 -25.10 -25.87
CA ALA A 629 24.14 -25.60 -26.27
C ALA A 629 23.05 -24.99 -25.39
N ASN A 630 21.93 -24.62 -26.02
CA ASN A 630 20.67 -24.30 -25.38
C ASN A 630 19.69 -25.42 -25.68
N ILE A 631 19.05 -25.96 -24.65
CA ILE A 631 18.12 -27.07 -24.74
C ILE A 631 16.74 -26.59 -24.32
N THR A 632 15.73 -26.97 -25.09
CA THR A 632 14.33 -26.66 -24.84
C THR A 632 13.52 -27.95 -24.76
N VAL A 633 12.78 -28.14 -23.68
CA VAL A 633 11.90 -29.30 -23.44
C VAL A 633 10.46 -28.83 -23.43
N ILE A 634 9.64 -29.42 -24.31
CA ILE A 634 8.20 -29.12 -24.42
C ILE A 634 7.43 -30.36 -24.00
N SER A 635 6.49 -30.20 -23.08
CA SER A 635 5.57 -31.26 -22.68
C SER A 635 4.13 -30.72 -22.61
N SER A 636 3.19 -31.45 -23.23
CA SER A 636 1.79 -31.06 -23.36
C SER A 636 1.15 -30.89 -21.99
N GLY A 637 0.57 -29.72 -21.75
CA GLY A 637 0.00 -29.35 -20.45
C GLY A 637 1.02 -28.94 -19.38
N CYS A 638 2.31 -28.84 -19.73
CA CYS A 638 3.39 -28.39 -18.84
C CYS A 638 4.06 -27.11 -19.39
N PRO A 639 4.71 -26.30 -18.53
CA PRO A 639 5.55 -25.21 -18.98
C PRO A 639 6.74 -25.72 -19.81
N THR A 640 7.15 -24.95 -20.81
CA THR A 640 8.40 -25.21 -21.54
C THR A 640 9.58 -24.93 -20.62
N ILE A 641 10.50 -25.89 -20.49
CA ILE A 641 11.71 -25.73 -19.66
C ILE A 641 12.92 -25.60 -20.56
N THR A 642 13.83 -24.71 -20.19
CA THR A 642 15.09 -24.53 -20.92
C THR A 642 16.29 -24.70 -20.00
N ASN A 643 17.39 -25.20 -20.53
CA ASN A 643 18.68 -25.26 -19.83
C ASN A 643 19.82 -25.07 -20.84
N SER A 644 20.96 -24.54 -20.40
CA SER A 644 22.09 -24.23 -21.27
C SER A 644 23.42 -24.69 -20.67
N THR A 645 24.42 -24.82 -21.53
CA THR A 645 25.80 -25.10 -21.12
C THR A 645 26.67 -23.85 -21.28
N TYR A 646 27.73 -23.73 -20.48
CA TYR A 646 28.68 -22.62 -20.63
C TYR A 646 29.57 -22.79 -21.86
N PRO A 647 29.98 -21.70 -22.54
CA PRO A 647 30.94 -21.77 -23.66
C PRO A 647 32.30 -22.34 -23.24
N ILE A 648 32.57 -23.57 -23.65
CA ILE A 648 33.81 -24.30 -23.33
C ILE A 648 34.52 -24.75 -24.61
N ARG A 649 35.86 -24.78 -24.60
CA ARG A 649 36.63 -25.31 -25.75
C ARG A 649 36.39 -26.81 -25.86
N VAL A 650 36.05 -27.28 -27.06
CA VAL A 650 35.66 -28.68 -27.28
C VAL A 650 36.74 -29.65 -26.81
N ASN A 651 38.02 -29.40 -27.09
CA ASN A 651 39.12 -30.27 -26.65
C ASN A 651 39.44 -30.22 -25.14
N THR A 652 38.80 -29.34 -24.38
CA THR A 652 38.93 -29.27 -22.92
C THR A 652 37.74 -29.89 -22.19
N MET A 653 36.72 -30.35 -22.92
CA MET A 653 35.59 -31.04 -22.31
C MET A 653 36.01 -32.42 -21.77
N PRO A 654 35.31 -32.94 -20.75
CA PRO A 654 35.52 -34.31 -20.25
C PRO A 654 35.41 -35.34 -21.38
N SER A 655 36.16 -36.44 -21.30
CA SER A 655 36.01 -37.54 -22.26
C SER A 655 34.62 -38.17 -22.11
N CYS A 656 33.96 -38.39 -23.25
CA CYS A 656 32.96 -39.45 -23.36
C CYS A 656 33.69 -40.81 -23.29
#